data_AF-A0A356NPT1-F1
#
_entry.id   AF-A0A356NPT1-F1
#
_cell.length_a   1.000
_cell.length_b   1.000
_cell.length_c   1.000
_cell.angle_alpha   90.00
_cell.angle_beta   90.00
_cell.angle_gamma   90.00
#
_symmetry.space_group_name_H-M   'P 1'
#
loop_
_entity.id
_entity.type
_entity.pdbx_description
1 polymer ?
#
loop_
_entity_poly.entity_id
_entity_poly.type
_entity_poly.pdbx_seq_one_letter_code
_entity_poly.pdbx_strand_id
1 'polypeptide(L)'
;MSYRKSSKRTQGSCVLQWFALILLFAECVSLQSATDLSPNNPFYVNQSFPKLTTPQWIGEEGVEAVIILAIDDLRTPEKFEFYLRPILERLKQIDGRTPVSIYCNALQPDHLQFQTWLNEGLSLEVHTLSHPCPLLAKGNFQGAVNTVMGGIDLLNTIPGNRAVAYRMPCCDSINSPSPRFYSEIFPQTSAQGNFMEIDSSVMCLFTSDDKELPRELVLDAEGKERFTKYVPFPSFNTTIKNYPYPYIINNVCWEFPALAPSDWEAQNLHGVNNEITVEDWKRALDIAVIKQGVFTWIFHPHGWIRNDQVNAFIDYATGTYGGRIKFLTFKEASDRLKDNLLDGQSLRNAGGNDAGIRLLDANGDGYLDVLLGNENERAMRIWQPSKQEYQTVESPLNVVTKSGETTGLKHGVFWANGPVAFLYRTENSEGAWVRSENGVEEKGSLISELRCEGKPVQTVLKGSGNGVIVYDVDGDSIDELIVAYPDQHGVLKWNQSRQTWEELNYSWPEDLHLIDDEGRDAGVRLVDINGDDHADLLKSDEQDYVAYIFIPELVLGFQKGWTRLVMEGQRGDEDAIPAFIRSGPHRDNGAWFADGHVWVQNEDTAHLPDLVQRKSFEAILLGNRPQPKDVDEALAAFELDDSFEIRCVASEPLIEDPVAFEWSADGFLWVAEMRDYPLGIDATGKPGGRIKRLKDVDGDGVYEEASVFLDGIPFPSGLYPWENGLWVSAAPHVFFAADLDDDGQADFRRNMFSGFGEGNQQHRVNGFTYGLDHWLYGANGDSGGEISSLWSNQTVNLRYKDFRFHPGTGQFEAIEGQTQFGRRRDDWGNWFGNNNPNWLWHYYLPDSYSKRAVILDLGSNKIQLAADLASKKIDQIAPSLQRFNDVGMRGHVTSACSPTIYRDNVLFDDDQQHVFVSEPVHNLVRHFLLKRDGVTFTAERPDHEQAREFLASRDPW
;
A
#
# COMPACT_ATOMS: atom_id res chain seq x y z
N MET A 1 30.83 -1.76 -55.25
CA MET A 1 31.54 -1.39 -54.02
C MET A 1 30.75 -0.33 -53.28
N SER A 2 30.01 -0.70 -52.24
CA SER A 2 29.59 0.20 -51.16
C SER A 2 29.03 -0.68 -50.04
N TYR A 3 29.66 -0.61 -48.87
CA TYR A 3 29.29 -1.32 -47.65
C TYR A 3 28.18 -0.54 -46.93
N ARG A 4 27.04 -1.20 -46.65
CA ARG A 4 26.09 -0.80 -45.59
C ARG A 4 26.24 -1.78 -44.43
N LYS A 5 26.71 -1.30 -43.28
CA LYS A 5 26.60 -2.01 -41.98
C LYS A 5 25.24 -1.66 -41.38
N SER A 6 24.39 -2.68 -41.19
CA SER A 6 23.09 -2.56 -40.51
C SER A 6 23.27 -2.66 -38.99
N SER A 7 22.39 -1.94 -38.30
CA SER A 7 22.26 -1.76 -36.86
C SER A 7 22.00 -3.05 -36.09
N LYS A 8 22.74 -3.24 -34.99
CA LYS A 8 22.29 -4.04 -33.84
C LYS A 8 21.49 -3.14 -32.88
N ARG A 9 20.17 -3.35 -32.86
CA ARG A 9 19.16 -2.95 -31.85
C ARG A 9 18.01 -3.97 -32.07
N THR A 10 17.35 -4.62 -31.13
CA THR A 10 17.24 -4.54 -29.67
C THR A 10 16.50 -5.83 -29.31
N GLN A 11 17.15 -6.79 -28.65
CA GLN A 11 16.48 -7.99 -28.11
C GLN A 11 16.49 -7.99 -26.56
N GLY A 12 17.00 -6.92 -25.95
CA GLY A 12 17.12 -6.79 -24.49
C GLY A 12 15.95 -6.06 -23.80
N SER A 13 14.98 -5.47 -24.52
CA SER A 13 13.93 -4.67 -23.85
C SER A 13 12.73 -5.48 -23.37
N CYS A 14 12.45 -6.67 -23.93
CA CYS A 14 11.36 -7.51 -23.41
C CYS A 14 11.75 -8.24 -22.12
N VAL A 15 13.02 -8.57 -21.90
CA VAL A 15 13.46 -9.24 -20.66
C VAL A 15 13.45 -8.27 -19.47
N LEU A 16 13.72 -6.98 -19.70
CA LEU A 16 13.63 -5.94 -18.66
C LEU A 16 12.19 -5.61 -18.24
N GLN A 17 11.22 -5.67 -19.15
CA GLN A 17 9.80 -5.47 -18.80
C GLN A 17 9.26 -6.58 -17.89
N TRP A 18 9.82 -7.79 -17.96
CA TRP A 18 9.43 -8.90 -17.07
C TRP A 18 10.12 -8.86 -15.70
N PHE A 19 11.32 -8.28 -15.59
CA PHE A 19 11.94 -8.01 -14.29
C PHE A 19 11.19 -6.92 -13.51
N ALA A 20 10.64 -5.92 -14.21
CA ALA A 20 9.75 -4.92 -13.60
C ALA A 20 8.41 -5.51 -13.11
N LEU A 21 7.94 -6.60 -13.73
CA LEU A 21 6.72 -7.33 -13.32
C LEU A 21 6.84 -8.01 -11.95
N ILE A 22 8.06 -8.41 -11.57
CA ILE A 22 8.32 -9.14 -10.33
C ILE A 22 8.63 -8.17 -9.18
N LEU A 23 9.24 -7.01 -9.47
CA LEU A 23 9.38 -5.93 -8.48
C LEU A 23 8.02 -5.38 -8.00
N LEU A 24 6.95 -5.53 -8.80
CA LEU A 24 5.57 -5.20 -8.40
C LEU A 24 4.91 -6.23 -7.46
N PHE A 25 5.53 -7.39 -7.22
CA PHE A 25 5.00 -8.43 -6.32
C PHE A 25 6.01 -8.92 -5.27
N ALA A 26 7.30 -8.67 -5.47
CA ALA A 26 8.38 -9.12 -4.61
C ALA A 26 9.51 -8.09 -4.61
N GLU A 27 9.42 -7.08 -3.73
CA GLU A 27 10.50 -6.64 -2.84
C GLU A 27 10.11 -5.34 -2.12
N CYS A 28 10.27 -5.36 -0.78
CA CYS A 28 10.13 -4.25 0.16
C CYS A 28 8.76 -3.54 0.23
N VAL A 29 7.87 -4.15 1.01
CA VAL A 29 6.96 -3.41 1.90
C VAL A 29 7.81 -2.60 2.88
N SER A 30 8.38 -1.48 2.41
CA SER A 30 9.07 -0.49 3.22
C SER A 30 8.00 0.37 3.88
N LEU A 31 7.50 -0.11 5.01
CA LEU A 31 6.39 0.47 5.79
C LEU A 31 6.71 1.79 6.49
N GLN A 32 7.61 2.62 5.96
CA GLN A 32 8.14 3.75 6.73
C GLN A 32 7.53 5.12 6.45
N SER A 33 6.72 5.32 5.42
CA SER A 33 5.91 6.53 5.31
C SER A 33 4.83 6.41 4.24
N ALA A 34 3.67 5.88 4.60
CA ALA A 34 2.48 6.17 3.82
C ALA A 34 2.26 7.69 3.91
N THR A 35 2.45 8.42 2.82
CA THR A 35 2.17 9.85 2.78
C THR A 35 0.66 10.06 2.81
N ASP A 36 0.09 10.16 4.01
CA ASP A 36 -1.32 10.51 4.20
C ASP A 36 -1.49 12.03 4.11
N LEU A 37 -2.00 12.47 2.96
CA LEU A 37 -2.29 13.89 2.69
C LEU A 37 -3.60 14.37 3.35
N SER A 38 -4.23 13.57 4.21
CA SER A 38 -5.44 14.01 4.90
C SER A 38 -5.13 15.15 5.87
N PRO A 39 -5.91 16.25 5.83
CA PRO A 39 -5.63 17.44 6.64
C PRO A 39 -5.81 17.24 8.15
N ASN A 40 -6.36 16.08 8.56
CA ASN A 40 -6.79 15.79 9.92
C ASN A 40 -5.97 14.68 10.59
N ASN A 41 -5.02 14.05 9.89
CA ASN A 41 -4.16 13.06 10.50
C ASN A 41 -3.24 13.74 11.52
N PRO A 42 -3.31 13.42 12.83
CA PRO A 42 -2.44 14.00 13.84
C PRO A 42 -1.04 13.37 13.86
N PHE A 43 -0.80 12.30 13.10
CA PHE A 43 0.41 11.48 13.13
C PHE A 43 1.32 11.68 11.89
N TYR A 44 1.11 12.75 11.13
CA TYR A 44 1.79 12.98 9.84
C TYR A 44 3.26 13.39 9.94
N VAL A 45 3.67 13.97 11.08
CA VAL A 45 5.04 14.48 11.25
C VAL A 45 6.04 13.35 11.47
N ASN A 46 7.22 13.51 10.88
CA ASN A 46 8.32 12.56 10.98
C ASN A 46 9.67 13.29 10.89
N GLN A 47 10.79 12.56 10.88
CA GLN A 47 12.14 13.14 10.91
C GLN A 47 12.48 14.07 9.73
N SER A 48 11.81 13.95 8.58
CA SER A 48 12.03 14.82 7.41
C SER A 48 11.18 16.08 7.43
N PHE A 49 10.20 16.18 8.33
CA PHE A 49 9.34 17.34 8.44
C PHE A 49 10.12 18.56 9.00
N PRO A 50 9.89 19.80 8.49
CA PRO A 50 10.62 20.98 8.96
C PRO A 50 10.45 21.25 10.45
N LYS A 51 11.51 21.72 11.11
CA LYS A 51 11.60 21.75 12.58
C LYS A 51 11.07 23.06 13.17
N LEU A 52 10.22 22.98 14.20
CA LEU A 52 9.89 24.11 15.11
C LEU A 52 10.67 24.00 16.43
N THR A 53 11.97 24.26 16.36
CA THR A 53 12.88 24.24 17.51
C THR A 53 12.53 25.28 18.57
N THR A 54 12.90 25.01 19.83
CA THR A 54 12.66 25.90 20.98
C THR A 54 13.14 27.34 20.76
N PRO A 55 14.36 27.60 20.23
CA PRO A 55 14.82 28.96 19.97
C PRO A 55 13.86 29.81 19.11
N GLN A 56 13.05 29.19 18.24
CA GLN A 56 12.10 29.89 17.38
C GLN A 56 10.99 30.58 18.16
N TRP A 57 10.51 29.98 19.24
CA TRP A 57 9.30 30.47 19.92
C TRP A 57 9.51 30.84 21.39
N ILE A 58 10.65 30.47 21.99
CA ILE A 58 10.90 30.73 23.40
C ILE A 58 11.07 32.22 23.70
N GLY A 59 11.74 32.98 22.84
CA GLY A 59 12.02 34.41 23.05
C GLY A 59 13.07 34.71 24.14
N GLU A 60 13.84 33.72 24.59
CA GLU A 60 14.97 33.85 25.52
C GLU A 60 16.27 33.36 24.87
N GLU A 61 17.27 34.23 24.77
CA GLU A 61 18.58 33.90 24.20
C GLU A 61 19.27 32.79 25.02
N GLY A 62 19.83 31.80 24.32
CA GLY A 62 20.59 30.70 24.92
C GLY A 62 19.74 29.55 25.46
N VAL A 63 18.41 29.64 25.43
CA VAL A 63 17.52 28.50 25.73
C VAL A 63 17.39 27.61 24.51
N GLU A 64 17.78 26.35 24.65
CA GLU A 64 17.82 25.36 23.57
C GLU A 64 16.66 24.37 23.64
N ALA A 65 16.12 24.08 24.83
CA ALA A 65 14.98 23.17 24.98
C ALA A 65 14.05 23.60 26.11
N VAL A 66 12.77 23.24 25.98
CA VAL A 66 11.75 23.45 27.02
C VAL A 66 11.42 22.13 27.69
N ILE A 67 11.21 22.18 29.01
CA ILE A 67 10.66 21.08 29.80
C ILE A 67 9.28 21.49 30.29
N ILE A 68 8.26 20.73 29.93
CA ILE A 68 6.91 20.87 30.48
C ILE A 68 6.65 19.68 31.40
N LEU A 69 6.50 19.97 32.69
CA LEU A 69 6.08 18.98 33.68
C LEU A 69 4.57 19.12 33.87
N ALA A 70 3.82 18.04 33.66
CA ALA A 70 2.40 18.02 33.96
C ALA A 70 1.96 16.77 34.73
N ILE A 71 0.81 16.88 35.38
CA ILE A 71 0.24 15.80 36.21
C ILE A 71 -1.24 15.60 35.92
N ASP A 72 -1.64 14.35 35.73
CA ASP A 72 -2.99 13.94 35.31
C ASP A 72 -3.93 13.63 36.47
N ASP A 73 -5.24 13.56 36.15
CA ASP A 73 -6.33 13.07 37.00
C ASP A 73 -6.72 13.91 38.21
N LEU A 74 -6.50 15.23 38.20
CA LEU A 74 -6.92 16.06 39.32
C LEU A 74 -8.45 16.09 39.45
N ARG A 75 -8.95 15.52 40.56
CA ARG A 75 -10.35 15.61 41.01
C ARG A 75 -10.48 16.35 42.35
N THR A 76 -9.52 16.13 43.25
CA THR A 76 -9.45 16.74 44.57
C THR A 76 -8.00 17.13 44.90
N PRO A 77 -7.73 18.34 45.42
CA PRO A 77 -6.39 18.90 45.47
C PRO A 77 -5.48 18.32 46.56
N GLU A 78 -5.99 17.72 47.63
CA GLU A 78 -5.20 17.36 48.82
C GLU A 78 -4.09 16.34 48.50
N LYS A 79 -4.42 15.31 47.72
CA LYS A 79 -3.47 14.28 47.30
C LYS A 79 -2.39 14.86 46.37
N PHE A 80 -2.80 15.74 45.47
CA PHE A 80 -1.93 16.38 44.49
C PHE A 80 -0.98 17.35 45.18
N GLU A 81 -1.49 18.17 46.10
CA GLU A 81 -0.68 19.09 46.89
C GLU A 81 0.38 18.35 47.70
N PHE A 82 0.00 17.27 48.40
CA PHE A 82 0.97 16.46 49.15
C PHE A 82 2.07 15.87 48.25
N TYR A 83 1.70 15.37 47.08
CA TYR A 83 2.64 14.77 46.15
C TYR A 83 3.55 15.82 45.49
N LEU A 84 2.97 16.93 45.03
CA LEU A 84 3.65 17.98 44.27
C LEU A 84 4.50 18.89 45.16
N ARG A 85 4.15 19.13 46.42
CA ARG A 85 4.82 20.15 47.24
C ARG A 85 6.35 20.06 47.23
N PRO A 86 6.99 18.88 47.40
CA PRO A 86 8.45 18.76 47.31
C PRO A 86 9.02 19.10 45.92
N ILE A 87 8.25 18.88 44.85
CA ILE A 87 8.64 19.18 43.47
C ILE A 87 8.53 20.68 43.21
N LEU A 88 7.43 21.30 43.65
CA LEU A 88 7.18 22.73 43.51
C LEU A 88 8.22 23.54 44.31
N GLU A 89 8.53 23.13 45.54
CA GLU A 89 9.60 23.75 46.32
C GLU A 89 10.96 23.66 45.63
N ARG A 90 11.25 22.55 44.94
CA ARG A 90 12.50 22.38 44.21
C ARG A 90 12.57 23.31 43.00
N LEU A 91 11.53 23.34 42.17
CA LEU A 91 11.44 24.26 41.02
C LEU A 91 11.55 25.73 41.46
N LYS A 92 10.90 26.09 42.57
CA LYS A 92 10.98 27.45 43.13
C LYS A 92 12.39 27.86 43.54
N GLN A 93 13.22 26.92 44.01
CA GLN A 93 14.63 27.19 44.32
C GLN A 93 15.47 27.45 43.07
N ILE A 94 15.08 26.88 41.92
CA ILE A 94 15.80 26.99 40.65
C ILE A 94 15.42 28.28 39.93
N ASP A 95 14.12 28.54 39.80
CA ASP A 95 13.57 29.55 38.89
C ASP A 95 12.69 30.60 39.60
N GLY A 96 12.52 30.51 40.92
CA GLY A 96 11.65 31.40 41.71
C GLY A 96 10.14 31.18 41.48
N ARG A 97 9.77 30.41 40.46
CA ARG A 97 8.42 30.02 40.05
C ARG A 97 8.20 28.53 40.24
N THR A 98 6.96 28.07 40.09
CA THR A 98 6.62 26.64 40.13
C THR A 98 5.88 26.21 38.85
N PRO A 99 6.57 26.16 37.70
CA PRO A 99 5.96 25.89 36.40
C PRO A 99 5.58 24.41 36.25
N VAL A 100 4.38 24.05 36.73
CA VAL A 100 3.77 22.73 36.57
C VAL A 100 2.34 22.92 36.08
N SER A 101 1.95 22.16 35.05
CA SER A 101 0.57 22.10 34.56
C SER A 101 -0.19 20.96 35.20
N ILE A 102 -1.45 21.17 35.60
CA ILE A 102 -2.28 20.14 36.22
C ILE A 102 -3.49 19.88 35.35
N TYR A 103 -3.58 18.68 34.80
CA TYR A 103 -4.70 18.19 34.02
C TYR A 103 -5.85 17.76 34.94
N CYS A 104 -7.00 18.38 34.75
CA CYS A 104 -8.13 18.33 35.67
C CYS A 104 -9.34 17.62 35.07
N ASN A 105 -10.01 16.80 35.88
CA ASN A 105 -11.36 16.33 35.59
C ASN A 105 -12.42 17.23 36.25
N ALA A 106 -13.64 16.71 36.43
CA ALA A 106 -14.65 17.40 37.23
C ALA A 106 -14.16 17.62 38.68
N LEU A 107 -14.19 18.88 39.10
CA LEU A 107 -13.75 19.36 40.41
C LEU A 107 -14.61 20.54 40.88
N GLN A 108 -14.42 20.96 42.14
CA GLN A 108 -15.12 22.11 42.72
C GLN A 108 -14.34 23.42 42.46
N PRO A 109 -14.80 24.33 41.57
CA PRO A 109 -13.98 25.43 41.05
C PRO A 109 -13.62 26.53 42.07
N ASP A 110 -14.35 26.65 43.19
CA ASP A 110 -14.11 27.65 44.24
C ASP A 110 -13.15 27.16 45.35
N HIS A 111 -12.48 26.02 45.16
CA HIS A 111 -11.51 25.51 46.13
C HIS A 111 -10.29 26.44 46.28
N LEU A 112 -9.96 26.83 47.52
CA LEU A 112 -8.92 27.82 47.81
C LEU A 112 -7.53 27.46 47.27
N GLN A 113 -7.18 26.17 47.24
CA GLN A 113 -5.89 25.68 46.75
C GLN A 113 -5.60 26.11 45.30
N PHE A 114 -6.62 26.26 44.45
CA PHE A 114 -6.41 26.64 43.05
C PHE A 114 -5.88 28.07 42.94
N GLN A 115 -6.37 28.98 43.78
CA GLN A 115 -5.83 30.34 43.84
C GLN A 115 -4.39 30.34 44.36
N THR A 116 -4.06 29.47 45.33
CA THR A 116 -2.68 29.30 45.79
C THR A 116 -1.77 28.85 44.65
N TRP A 117 -2.15 27.80 43.92
CA TRP A 117 -1.36 27.28 42.80
C TRP A 117 -1.20 28.29 41.65
N LEU A 118 -2.27 28.98 41.24
CA LEU A 118 -2.20 30.00 40.21
C LEU A 118 -1.25 31.15 40.60
N ASN A 119 -1.27 31.57 41.87
CA ASN A 119 -0.35 32.61 42.38
C ASN A 119 1.11 32.14 42.50
N GLU A 120 1.35 30.84 42.63
CA GLU A 120 2.70 30.25 42.62
C GLU A 120 3.27 30.05 41.20
N GLY A 121 2.39 30.03 40.19
CA GLY A 121 2.75 29.94 38.76
C GLY A 121 2.40 28.61 38.09
N LEU A 122 1.53 27.80 38.69
CA LEU A 122 1.00 26.59 38.05
C LEU A 122 -0.14 26.95 37.09
N SER A 123 -0.47 26.05 36.16
CA SER A 123 -1.66 26.15 35.30
C SER A 123 -2.61 24.97 35.51
N LEU A 124 -3.91 25.20 35.29
CA LEU A 124 -4.96 24.16 35.38
C LEU A 124 -5.53 23.92 33.98
N GLU A 125 -5.34 22.70 33.47
CA GLU A 125 -5.57 22.27 32.09
C GLU A 125 -6.65 21.17 32.00
N VAL A 126 -7.18 20.90 30.82
CA VAL A 126 -8.39 20.06 30.65
C VAL A 126 -8.05 18.58 30.44
N HIS A 127 -8.64 17.70 31.24
CA HIS A 127 -8.56 16.23 31.11
C HIS A 127 -9.93 15.55 30.97
N THR A 128 -10.91 16.28 30.43
CA THR A 128 -12.36 15.92 30.37
C THR A 128 -13.06 15.82 31.73
N LEU A 129 -14.38 16.01 31.77
CA LEU A 129 -15.13 15.94 33.03
C LEU A 129 -15.06 14.57 33.73
N SER A 130 -15.07 13.48 32.98
CA SER A 130 -15.33 12.13 33.53
C SER A 130 -14.19 11.13 33.37
N HIS A 131 -13.14 11.45 32.61
CA HIS A 131 -12.08 10.53 32.21
C HIS A 131 -12.61 9.26 31.50
N PRO A 132 -13.33 9.40 30.38
CA PRO A 132 -13.75 8.24 29.58
C PRO A 132 -12.56 7.61 28.85
N CYS A 133 -12.41 6.29 28.92
CA CYS A 133 -11.40 5.54 28.16
C CYS A 133 -12.05 4.44 27.30
N PRO A 134 -12.03 4.55 25.96
CA PRO A 134 -11.64 5.74 25.18
C PRO A 134 -12.70 6.87 25.28
N LEU A 135 -12.33 8.08 24.85
CA LEU A 135 -13.24 9.24 24.78
C LEU A 135 -14.41 8.97 23.82
N LEU A 136 -14.09 8.54 22.61
CA LEU A 136 -15.06 8.15 21.59
C LEU A 136 -15.49 6.72 21.87
N ALA A 137 -16.66 6.54 22.45
CA ALA A 137 -17.22 5.23 22.78
C ALA A 137 -18.75 5.23 22.82
N LYS A 138 -19.32 4.02 22.93
CA LYS A 138 -20.75 3.77 23.20
C LYS A 138 -21.71 4.35 22.15
N GLY A 139 -21.24 4.57 20.91
CA GLY A 139 -22.03 5.19 19.85
C GLY A 139 -22.52 6.60 20.21
N ASN A 140 -21.79 7.34 21.06
CA ASN A 140 -22.24 8.62 21.62
C ASN A 140 -21.25 9.77 21.40
N PHE A 141 -21.17 10.25 20.15
CA PHE A 141 -20.35 11.40 19.78
C PHE A 141 -20.67 12.67 20.60
N GLN A 142 -21.96 13.00 20.78
CA GLN A 142 -22.35 14.18 21.56
C GLN A 142 -21.92 14.07 23.03
N GLY A 143 -21.88 12.86 23.59
CA GLY A 143 -21.34 12.60 24.92
C GLY A 143 -19.85 12.96 25.02
N ALA A 144 -19.07 12.61 24.00
CA ALA A 144 -17.66 13.00 23.89
C ALA A 144 -17.50 14.54 23.80
N VAL A 145 -18.30 15.21 22.97
CA VAL A 145 -18.32 16.68 22.89
C VAL A 145 -18.64 17.30 24.26
N ASN A 146 -19.70 16.81 24.92
CA ASN A 146 -20.15 17.37 26.20
C ASN A 146 -19.10 17.23 27.31
N THR A 147 -18.38 16.10 27.39
CA THR A 147 -17.36 15.89 28.42
C THR A 147 -16.10 16.73 28.19
N VAL A 148 -15.76 17.03 26.94
CA VAL A 148 -14.66 17.92 26.57
C VAL A 148 -15.06 19.37 26.86
N MET A 149 -16.13 19.86 26.22
CA MET A 149 -16.60 21.24 26.35
C MET A 149 -16.96 21.62 27.78
N GLY A 150 -17.61 20.71 28.51
CA GLY A 150 -17.93 20.94 29.91
C GLY A 150 -16.68 21.05 30.81
N GLY A 151 -15.59 20.36 30.45
CA GLY A 151 -14.30 20.50 31.15
C GLY A 151 -13.65 21.85 30.88
N ILE A 152 -13.64 22.29 29.62
CA ILE A 152 -13.15 23.62 29.22
C ILE A 152 -13.91 24.71 29.99
N ASP A 153 -15.24 24.66 29.96
CA ASP A 153 -16.10 25.63 30.63
C ASP A 153 -15.88 25.63 32.14
N LEU A 154 -15.84 24.46 32.76
CA LEU A 154 -15.61 24.32 34.20
C LEU A 154 -14.30 25.01 34.63
N LEU A 155 -13.19 24.73 33.95
CA LEU A 155 -11.89 25.26 34.35
C LEU A 155 -11.77 26.77 34.12
N ASN A 156 -12.48 27.31 33.12
CA ASN A 156 -12.54 28.75 32.89
C ASN A 156 -13.48 29.48 33.88
N THR A 157 -14.25 28.76 34.72
CA THR A 157 -14.96 29.38 35.85
C THR A 157 -14.07 29.64 37.07
N ILE A 158 -12.89 29.04 37.16
CA ILE A 158 -11.94 29.28 38.25
C ILE A 158 -11.35 30.68 38.07
N PRO A 159 -11.49 31.60 39.05
CA PRO A 159 -11.02 32.97 38.90
C PRO A 159 -9.53 33.05 38.54
N GLY A 160 -9.20 33.75 37.46
CA GLY A 160 -7.82 33.93 37.00
C GLY A 160 -7.21 32.73 36.25
N ASN A 161 -7.94 31.62 36.12
CA ASN A 161 -7.50 30.50 35.29
C ASN A 161 -7.82 30.76 33.80
N ARG A 162 -6.96 30.26 32.93
CA ARG A 162 -7.16 30.19 31.47
C ARG A 162 -6.61 28.85 31.03
N ALA A 163 -7.48 27.86 30.85
CA ALA A 163 -7.07 26.56 30.36
C ALA A 163 -6.74 26.67 28.87
N VAL A 164 -5.56 26.21 28.47
CA VAL A 164 -5.10 26.27 27.08
C VAL A 164 -4.74 24.90 26.52
N ALA A 165 -4.42 23.92 27.37
CA ALA A 165 -4.02 22.58 26.99
C ALA A 165 -5.07 21.52 27.33
N TYR A 166 -5.23 20.59 26.41
CA TYR A 166 -6.03 19.38 26.56
C TYR A 166 -5.10 18.16 26.61
N ARG A 167 -5.53 17.12 27.32
CA ARG A 167 -4.91 15.80 27.25
C ARG A 167 -5.98 14.74 27.22
N MET A 168 -5.88 13.83 26.27
CA MET A 168 -6.85 12.78 26.06
C MET A 168 -6.65 11.66 27.09
N PRO A 169 -7.73 11.24 27.78
CA PRO A 169 -7.65 10.13 28.71
C PRO A 169 -7.09 8.85 28.07
N CYS A 170 -6.16 8.21 28.77
CA CYS A 170 -5.53 6.94 28.39
C CYS A 170 -4.72 6.94 27.06
N CYS A 171 -4.25 8.10 26.59
CA CYS A 171 -3.50 8.21 25.32
C CYS A 171 -2.14 7.50 25.27
N ASP A 172 -1.63 7.06 26.42
CA ASP A 172 -0.37 6.35 26.60
C ASP A 172 -0.56 4.84 26.89
N SER A 173 -1.80 4.35 26.86
CA SER A 173 -2.13 2.97 27.20
C SER A 173 -3.06 2.26 26.22
N ILE A 174 -3.83 3.02 25.43
CA ILE A 174 -4.74 2.52 24.40
C ILE A 174 -4.75 3.45 23.18
N ASN A 175 -5.23 2.98 22.03
CA ASN A 175 -5.47 3.84 20.85
C ASN A 175 -6.66 4.78 21.09
N SER A 176 -6.46 5.86 21.85
CA SER A 176 -7.50 6.86 22.12
C SER A 176 -7.41 8.12 21.25
N PRO A 177 -6.23 8.70 20.93
CA PRO A 177 -6.17 9.80 19.97
C PRO A 177 -6.72 9.36 18.61
N SER A 178 -7.70 10.11 18.10
CA SER A 178 -8.38 9.81 16.83
C SER A 178 -8.41 11.06 15.97
N PRO A 179 -8.14 10.96 14.65
CA PRO A 179 -8.31 12.06 13.70
C PRO A 179 -9.66 12.76 13.84
N ARG A 180 -10.72 12.00 14.16
CA ARG A 180 -12.08 12.54 14.34
C ARG A 180 -12.19 13.53 15.50
N PHE A 181 -11.45 13.30 16.59
CA PHE A 181 -11.42 14.25 17.69
C PHE A 181 -10.84 15.59 17.25
N TYR A 182 -9.72 15.55 16.51
CA TYR A 182 -9.02 16.75 16.03
C TYR A 182 -9.74 17.48 14.90
N SER A 183 -10.54 16.78 14.12
CA SER A 183 -11.31 17.37 13.03
C SER A 183 -12.67 17.92 13.48
N GLU A 184 -13.34 17.26 14.42
CA GLU A 184 -14.74 17.59 14.73
C GLU A 184 -14.98 18.06 16.17
N ILE A 185 -14.13 17.76 17.15
CA ILE A 185 -14.35 18.13 18.57
C ILE A 185 -13.42 19.26 19.01
N PHE A 186 -12.11 19.09 18.86
CA PHE A 186 -11.11 20.10 19.26
C PHE A 186 -11.33 21.50 18.63
N PRO A 187 -11.70 21.60 17.34
CA PRO A 187 -11.92 22.89 16.67
C PRO A 187 -13.18 23.63 17.13
N GLN A 188 -14.06 23.00 17.91
CA GLN A 188 -15.26 23.67 18.37
C GLN A 188 -14.96 24.73 19.44
N THR A 189 -15.90 25.67 19.58
CA THR A 189 -15.96 26.66 20.64
C THR A 189 -17.15 26.33 21.53
N SER A 190 -16.97 26.36 22.85
CA SER A 190 -18.03 26.07 23.81
C SER A 190 -19.14 27.12 23.76
N ALA A 191 -20.29 26.80 24.34
CA ALA A 191 -21.42 27.73 24.44
C ALA A 191 -21.08 29.01 25.24
N GLN A 192 -20.04 28.98 26.07
CA GLN A 192 -19.54 30.14 26.82
C GLN A 192 -18.45 30.92 26.06
N GLY A 193 -18.13 30.52 24.84
CA GLY A 193 -17.10 31.16 24.02
C GLY A 193 -15.67 30.71 24.33
N ASN A 194 -15.49 29.61 25.09
CA ASN A 194 -14.17 29.08 25.43
C ASN A 194 -13.73 28.02 24.41
N PHE A 195 -12.43 27.90 24.18
CA PHE A 195 -11.85 26.92 23.28
C PHE A 195 -10.42 26.56 23.69
N MET A 196 -9.89 25.46 23.15
CA MET A 196 -8.53 24.99 23.43
C MET A 196 -7.52 25.45 22.38
N GLU A 197 -6.26 25.58 22.78
CA GLU A 197 -5.16 25.99 21.89
C GLU A 197 -4.16 24.85 21.67
N ILE A 198 -3.87 24.08 22.73
CA ILE A 198 -2.86 23.03 22.77
C ILE A 198 -3.52 21.66 23.02
N ASP A 199 -3.06 20.63 22.34
CA ASP A 199 -3.18 19.22 22.73
C ASP A 199 -1.79 18.65 23.09
N SER A 200 -1.77 17.65 23.96
CA SER A 200 -0.57 16.89 24.30
C SER A 200 -0.94 15.43 24.53
N SER A 201 -1.47 14.82 23.47
CA SER A 201 -2.01 13.46 23.50
C SER A 201 -1.30 12.50 22.55
N VAL A 202 -0.47 13.00 21.62
CA VAL A 202 0.31 12.16 20.70
C VAL A 202 1.65 11.81 21.33
N MET A 203 1.95 10.52 21.43
CA MET A 203 3.21 10.05 22.01
C MET A 203 4.35 10.12 20.99
N CYS A 204 5.52 10.62 21.38
CA CYS A 204 6.71 10.66 20.56
C CYS A 204 7.78 9.71 21.08
N LEU A 205 8.25 8.83 20.19
CA LEU A 205 9.27 7.82 20.45
C LEU A 205 10.59 8.21 19.77
N PHE A 206 11.71 8.05 20.46
CA PHE A 206 13.03 8.15 19.84
C PHE A 206 13.52 6.78 19.37
N THR A 207 14.12 6.72 18.18
CA THR A 207 14.63 5.48 17.58
C THR A 207 16.02 5.67 17.01
N SER A 208 16.75 4.56 16.78
CA SER A 208 18.07 4.60 16.11
C SER A 208 18.02 4.87 14.60
N ASP A 209 16.82 5.09 14.05
CA ASP A 209 16.63 5.53 12.68
C ASP A 209 17.13 6.97 12.48
N ASP A 210 16.94 7.84 13.48
CA ASP A 210 17.44 9.21 13.45
C ASP A 210 18.96 9.24 13.60
N LYS A 211 19.64 9.60 12.50
CA LYS A 211 21.10 9.65 12.42
C LYS A 211 21.71 10.87 13.09
N GLU A 212 20.90 11.86 13.48
CA GLU A 212 21.35 12.99 14.31
C GLU A 212 21.66 12.57 15.76
N LEU A 213 21.13 11.42 16.19
CA LEU A 213 21.20 10.97 17.58
C LEU A 213 22.39 10.03 17.84
N PRO A 214 23.17 10.27 18.92
CA PRO A 214 24.15 9.29 19.40
C PRO A 214 23.49 7.96 19.74
N ARG A 215 24.04 6.86 19.21
CA ARG A 215 23.43 5.51 19.34
C ARG A 215 23.28 5.08 20.79
N GLU A 216 24.15 5.51 21.69
CA GLU A 216 24.11 5.21 23.11
C GLU A 216 22.90 5.84 23.85
N LEU A 217 22.29 6.87 23.29
CA LEU A 217 21.09 7.49 23.85
C LEU A 217 19.82 6.75 23.41
N VAL A 218 19.81 6.17 22.22
CA VAL A 218 18.63 5.50 21.62
C VAL A 218 18.69 3.97 21.68
N LEU A 219 19.85 3.38 22.01
CA LEU A 219 20.00 1.95 22.24
C LEU A 219 20.33 1.65 23.71
N ASP A 220 19.83 0.52 24.22
CA ASP A 220 20.19 -0.01 25.54
C ASP A 220 21.55 -0.74 25.53
N ALA A 221 21.96 -1.29 26.68
CA ALA A 221 23.25 -1.95 26.84
C ALA A 221 23.39 -3.23 26.00
N GLU A 222 22.26 -3.83 25.62
CA GLU A 222 22.14 -5.01 24.76
C GLU A 222 22.07 -4.66 23.27
N GLY A 223 22.06 -3.37 22.93
CA GLY A 223 21.99 -2.87 21.56
C GLY A 223 20.58 -2.87 20.96
N LYS A 224 19.53 -2.96 21.79
CA LYS A 224 18.12 -2.86 21.37
C LYS A 224 17.62 -1.43 21.49
N GLU A 225 16.56 -1.10 20.76
CA GLU A 225 15.88 0.19 20.85
C GLU A 225 15.44 0.49 22.29
N ARG A 226 15.88 1.65 22.81
CA ARG A 226 15.66 2.05 24.20
C ARG A 226 14.21 2.44 24.47
N PHE A 227 13.54 3.09 23.50
CA PHE A 227 12.22 3.69 23.74
C PHE A 227 11.07 2.90 23.13
N THR A 228 11.26 2.18 22.01
CA THR A 228 10.17 1.41 21.37
C THR A 228 9.67 0.26 22.24
N LYS A 229 10.46 -0.20 23.21
CA LYS A 229 10.03 -1.19 24.22
C LYS A 229 8.88 -0.71 25.12
N TYR A 230 8.62 0.60 25.18
CA TYR A 230 7.55 1.19 25.98
C TYR A 230 6.20 1.21 25.26
N VAL A 231 6.18 0.90 23.95
CA VAL A 231 4.94 0.73 23.19
C VAL A 231 4.07 -0.34 23.88
N PRO A 232 2.83 -0.02 24.33
CA PRO A 232 2.07 -0.90 25.20
C PRO A 232 1.69 -2.27 24.59
N PHE A 233 1.45 -2.29 23.27
CA PHE A 233 1.08 -3.49 22.52
C PHE A 233 1.38 -3.32 21.01
N PRO A 234 1.52 -4.41 20.22
CA PRO A 234 1.99 -4.33 18.83
C PRO A 234 1.17 -3.45 17.86
N SER A 235 -0.11 -3.23 18.14
CA SER A 235 -1.06 -2.45 17.33
C SER A 235 -1.33 -1.04 17.90
N PHE A 236 -0.48 -0.56 18.80
CA PHE A 236 -0.56 0.79 19.32
C PHE A 236 0.06 1.76 18.32
N ASN A 237 -0.79 2.58 17.67
CA ASN A 237 -0.40 3.35 16.49
C ASN A 237 -0.85 4.82 16.56
N THR A 238 -0.90 5.36 17.78
CA THR A 238 -1.17 6.77 18.04
C THR A 238 0.13 7.48 18.47
N THR A 239 1.19 7.25 17.69
CA THR A 239 2.55 7.72 17.99
C THR A 239 3.20 8.38 16.78
N ILE A 240 4.15 9.27 17.05
CA ILE A 240 5.11 9.80 16.08
C ILE A 240 6.53 9.40 16.50
N LYS A 241 7.50 9.53 15.58
CA LYS A 241 8.89 9.12 15.82
C LYS A 241 9.86 10.28 15.56
N ASN A 242 10.82 10.47 16.45
CA ASN A 242 11.97 11.38 16.32
C ASN A 242 11.63 12.86 16.08
N TYR A 243 10.39 13.28 16.37
CA TYR A 243 9.91 14.64 16.14
C TYR A 243 9.42 15.28 17.44
N PRO A 244 10.32 15.78 18.32
CA PRO A 244 9.98 16.33 19.62
C PRO A 244 9.66 17.84 19.54
N TYR A 245 8.98 18.29 18.48
CA TYR A 245 8.69 19.70 18.24
C TYR A 245 7.18 19.94 18.25
N PRO A 246 6.72 21.14 18.65
CA PRO A 246 5.33 21.49 18.46
C PRO A 246 4.98 21.53 16.97
N TYR A 247 3.78 21.10 16.61
CA TYR A 247 3.26 21.17 15.24
C TYR A 247 1.76 21.48 15.25
N ILE A 248 1.18 21.74 14.06
CA ILE A 248 -0.21 22.15 13.94
C ILE A 248 -1.07 21.00 13.42
N ILE A 249 -2.23 20.79 14.04
CA ILE A 249 -3.29 19.90 13.54
C ILE A 249 -4.51 20.75 13.16
N ASN A 250 -5.07 20.50 11.97
CA ASN A 250 -6.28 21.14 11.47
C ASN A 250 -6.29 22.68 11.57
N ASN A 251 -5.13 23.32 11.40
CA ASN A 251 -4.90 24.78 11.46
C ASN A 251 -5.25 25.50 12.79
N VAL A 252 -5.79 24.79 13.80
CA VAL A 252 -6.31 25.42 15.03
C VAL A 252 -5.77 24.80 16.32
N CYS A 253 -5.06 23.68 16.23
CA CYS A 253 -4.53 22.94 17.37
C CYS A 253 -3.00 22.91 17.31
N TRP A 254 -2.34 23.36 18.38
CA TRP A 254 -0.94 23.05 18.62
C TRP A 254 -0.82 21.68 19.27
N GLU A 255 -0.14 20.73 18.64
CA GLU A 255 0.25 19.49 19.31
C GLU A 255 1.63 19.65 19.93
N PHE A 256 1.70 19.45 21.24
CA PHE A 256 2.95 19.30 21.99
C PHE A 256 3.13 17.81 22.30
N PRO A 257 3.93 17.08 21.51
CA PRO A 257 4.01 15.64 21.64
C PRO A 257 4.50 15.24 23.04
N ALA A 258 3.79 14.32 23.69
CA ALA A 258 4.18 13.74 24.96
C ALA A 258 5.31 12.74 24.73
N LEU A 259 6.38 12.79 25.52
CA LEU A 259 7.52 11.90 25.31
C LEU A 259 7.33 10.55 25.98
N ALA A 260 7.61 9.49 25.24
CA ALA A 260 7.75 8.15 25.80
C ALA A 260 9.12 8.00 26.48
N PRO A 261 9.20 7.35 27.66
CA PRO A 261 8.08 6.74 28.36
C PRO A 261 7.24 7.73 29.19
N SER A 262 5.92 7.55 29.22
CA SER A 262 5.09 8.05 30.33
C SER A 262 5.35 7.25 31.61
N ASP A 263 4.92 7.76 32.79
CA ASP A 263 5.06 6.96 34.02
C ASP A 263 4.13 5.73 34.05
N TRP A 264 3.04 5.74 33.29
CA TRP A 264 2.19 4.58 33.07
C TRP A 264 2.89 3.51 32.21
N GLU A 265 3.45 3.89 31.06
CA GLU A 265 4.18 2.97 30.18
C GLU A 265 5.37 2.35 30.93
N ALA A 266 6.08 3.19 31.67
CA ALA A 266 7.21 2.77 32.47
C ALA A 266 6.84 1.79 33.57
N GLN A 267 5.78 2.06 34.36
CA GLN A 267 5.39 1.12 35.42
C GLN A 267 4.84 -0.19 34.84
N ASN A 268 4.19 -0.15 33.67
CA ASN A 268 3.68 -1.34 33.01
C ASN A 268 4.83 -2.27 32.58
N LEU A 269 5.93 -1.70 32.08
CA LEU A 269 7.10 -2.46 31.65
C LEU A 269 8.04 -2.85 32.80
N HIS A 270 8.32 -1.92 33.71
CA HIS A 270 9.41 -2.04 34.70
C HIS A 270 8.95 -2.16 36.15
N GLY A 271 7.64 -2.03 36.41
CA GLY A 271 7.08 -1.92 37.74
C GLY A 271 7.26 -0.52 38.36
N VAL A 272 6.66 -0.32 39.53
CA VAL A 272 6.64 0.99 40.19
C VAL A 272 8.02 1.43 40.69
N ASN A 273 8.31 2.73 40.58
CA ASN A 273 9.46 3.41 41.14
C ASN A 273 10.83 2.86 40.69
N ASN A 274 10.92 2.37 39.45
CA ASN A 274 12.11 1.77 38.89
C ASN A 274 13.18 2.84 38.52
N GLU A 275 14.46 2.56 38.82
CA GLU A 275 15.57 3.47 38.52
C GLU A 275 15.91 3.53 37.02
N ILE A 276 15.67 2.44 36.29
CA ILE A 276 15.89 2.36 34.83
C ILE A 276 15.03 3.40 34.11
N THR A 277 13.77 3.55 34.55
CA THR A 277 12.85 4.55 34.03
C THR A 277 13.39 5.97 34.18
N VAL A 278 13.91 6.30 35.36
CA VAL A 278 14.48 7.63 35.62
C VAL A 278 15.69 7.88 34.71
N GLU A 279 16.49 6.86 34.45
CA GLU A 279 17.62 6.97 33.54
C GLU A 279 17.18 7.14 32.08
N ASP A 280 16.17 6.39 31.62
CA ASP A 280 15.61 6.53 30.28
C ASP A 280 14.98 7.92 30.07
N TRP A 281 14.34 8.52 31.09
CA TRP A 281 13.87 9.91 31.01
C TRP A 281 15.00 10.92 30.87
N LYS A 282 16.10 10.75 31.59
CA LYS A 282 17.28 11.62 31.41
C LYS A 282 17.82 11.51 29.99
N ARG A 283 17.89 10.30 29.43
CA ARG A 283 18.31 10.09 28.03
C ARG A 283 17.34 10.73 27.03
N ALA A 284 16.04 10.62 27.25
CA ALA A 284 15.04 11.30 26.43
C ALA A 284 15.16 12.83 26.53
N LEU A 285 15.46 13.38 27.71
CA LEU A 285 15.78 14.81 27.86
C LEU A 285 17.06 15.18 27.11
N ASP A 286 18.11 14.37 27.20
CA ASP A 286 19.37 14.63 26.50
C ASP A 286 19.13 14.72 24.98
N ILE A 287 18.29 13.82 24.45
CA ILE A 287 17.85 13.83 23.05
C ILE A 287 17.03 15.09 22.74
N ALA A 288 16.05 15.45 23.58
CA ALA A 288 15.25 16.67 23.37
C ALA A 288 16.13 17.93 23.34
N VAL A 289 17.19 18.01 24.16
CA VAL A 289 18.16 19.12 24.11
C VAL A 289 19.00 19.08 22.84
N ILE A 290 19.51 17.92 22.42
CA ILE A 290 20.24 17.77 21.15
C ILE A 290 19.39 18.24 19.97
N LYS A 291 18.11 17.86 19.96
CA LYS A 291 17.15 18.23 18.93
C LYS A 291 16.67 19.68 19.06
N GLN A 292 16.98 20.37 20.16
CA GLN A 292 16.41 21.67 20.52
C GLN A 292 14.87 21.66 20.56
N GLY A 293 14.28 20.55 21.00
CA GLY A 293 12.85 20.30 21.05
C GLY A 293 12.23 20.61 22.41
N VAL A 294 11.06 20.00 22.65
CA VAL A 294 10.31 20.08 23.91
C VAL A 294 10.30 18.71 24.58
N PHE A 295 10.61 18.70 25.88
CA PHE A 295 10.44 17.55 26.74
C PHE A 295 9.14 17.69 27.54
N THR A 296 8.07 17.10 27.02
CA THR A 296 6.76 17.12 27.65
C THR A 296 6.57 15.82 28.43
N TRP A 297 6.61 15.91 29.76
CA TRP A 297 6.51 14.76 30.65
C TRP A 297 5.29 14.87 31.54
N ILE A 298 4.41 13.88 31.39
CA ILE A 298 3.20 13.74 32.18
C ILE A 298 3.34 12.54 33.12
N PHE A 299 2.99 12.76 34.39
CA PHE A 299 3.05 11.77 35.44
C PHE A 299 1.79 11.78 36.32
N HIS A 300 1.71 10.86 37.27
CA HIS A 300 0.53 10.68 38.11
C HIS A 300 0.87 10.56 39.61
N PRO A 301 -0.02 10.97 40.51
CA PRO A 301 0.18 10.80 41.96
C PRO A 301 -0.21 9.40 42.44
N HIS A 302 -0.18 8.37 41.59
CA HIS A 302 -0.66 7.00 41.93
C HIS A 302 0.39 6.12 42.62
N GLY A 303 1.61 6.63 42.84
CA GLY A 303 2.72 5.87 43.44
C GLY A 303 3.50 5.02 42.44
N TRP A 304 3.28 5.23 41.14
CA TRP A 304 4.07 4.68 40.04
C TRP A 304 5.45 5.31 39.97
N ILE A 305 5.52 6.60 40.27
CA ILE A 305 6.75 7.35 40.44
C ILE A 305 6.70 8.15 41.75
N ARG A 306 7.85 8.28 42.41
CA ARG A 306 7.97 9.07 43.65
C ARG A 306 8.44 10.50 43.36
N ASN A 307 8.08 11.43 44.24
CA ASN A 307 8.51 12.82 44.13
C ASN A 307 10.04 13.01 44.20
N ASP A 308 10.78 12.16 44.92
CA ASP A 308 12.25 12.20 44.95
C ASP A 308 12.88 11.80 43.62
N GLN A 309 12.22 10.93 42.84
CA GLN A 309 12.67 10.57 41.50
C GLN A 309 12.42 11.70 40.49
N VAL A 310 11.28 12.39 40.60
CA VAL A 310 11.01 13.60 39.81
C VAL A 310 12.04 14.70 40.15
N ASN A 311 12.33 14.90 41.43
CA ASN A 311 13.37 15.84 41.86
C ASN A 311 14.77 15.44 41.35
N ALA A 312 15.11 14.15 41.35
CA ALA A 312 16.37 13.67 40.78
C ALA A 312 16.48 13.96 39.28
N PHE A 313 15.38 13.86 38.53
CA PHE A 313 15.33 14.29 37.13
C PHE A 313 15.54 15.81 36.98
N ILE A 314 14.84 16.62 37.78
CA ILE A 314 14.98 18.09 37.77
C ILE A 314 16.42 18.50 38.10
N ASP A 315 17.04 17.84 39.08
CA ASP A 315 18.43 18.07 39.49
C ASP A 315 19.41 17.71 38.38
N TYR A 316 19.17 16.61 37.68
CA TYR A 316 19.94 16.23 36.51
C TYR A 316 19.81 17.27 35.39
N ALA A 317 18.56 17.65 35.06
CA ALA A 317 18.27 18.60 33.98
C ALA A 317 18.97 19.94 34.23
N THR A 318 18.80 20.49 35.43
CA THR A 318 19.40 21.79 35.80
C THR A 318 20.91 21.71 36.01
N GLY A 319 21.42 20.64 36.61
CA GLY A 319 22.86 20.45 36.83
C GLY A 319 23.63 20.22 35.52
N THR A 320 23.01 19.58 34.52
CA THR A 320 23.64 19.26 33.24
C THR A 320 23.53 20.40 32.25
N TYR A 321 22.35 21.01 32.11
CA TYR A 321 22.07 21.97 31.05
C TYR A 321 22.00 23.43 31.53
N GLY A 322 21.75 23.66 32.82
CA GLY A 322 21.68 25.01 33.39
C GLY A 322 20.71 25.91 32.63
N GLY A 323 21.18 27.08 32.20
CA GLY A 323 20.37 28.06 31.46
C GLY A 323 19.98 27.66 30.03
N ARG A 324 20.48 26.53 29.51
CA ARG A 324 20.11 26.01 28.18
C ARG A 324 18.71 25.39 28.16
N ILE A 325 18.09 25.17 29.31
CA ILE A 325 16.73 24.65 29.41
C ILE A 325 15.81 25.64 30.11
N LYS A 326 14.51 25.55 29.84
CA LYS A 326 13.49 26.31 30.57
C LYS A 326 12.32 25.43 30.97
N PHE A 327 11.92 25.51 32.24
CA PHE A 327 10.66 24.91 32.70
C PHE A 327 9.49 25.86 32.44
N LEU A 328 8.45 25.37 31.76
CA LEU A 328 7.25 26.13 31.42
C LEU A 328 5.98 25.34 31.77
N THR A 329 4.91 26.05 32.09
CA THR A 329 3.54 25.49 31.98
C THR A 329 3.07 25.54 30.52
N PHE A 330 2.04 24.77 30.16
CA PHE A 330 1.42 24.88 28.84
C PHE A 330 0.87 26.28 28.56
N LYS A 331 0.32 26.95 29.56
CA LYS A 331 -0.10 28.36 29.45
C LYS A 331 1.06 29.27 29.04
N GLU A 332 2.21 29.12 29.68
CA GLU A 332 3.40 29.91 29.33
C GLU A 332 3.96 29.56 27.95
N ALA A 333 3.86 28.29 27.53
CA ALA A 333 4.23 27.88 26.18
C ALA A 333 3.31 28.50 25.12
N SER A 334 1.99 28.46 25.33
CA SER A 334 0.98 29.14 24.50
C SER A 334 1.25 30.66 24.41
N ASP A 335 1.46 31.31 25.56
CA ASP A 335 1.74 32.76 25.61
C ASP A 335 3.00 33.10 24.79
N ARG A 336 4.05 32.27 24.82
CA ARG A 336 5.29 32.49 24.07
C ARG A 336 5.20 32.19 22.59
N LEU A 337 4.48 31.14 22.20
CA LEU A 337 4.17 30.89 20.79
C LEU A 337 3.45 32.12 20.22
N LYS A 338 2.45 32.63 20.93
CA LYS A 338 1.75 33.85 20.54
C LYS A 338 2.71 35.05 20.43
N ASP A 339 3.41 35.38 21.50
CA ASP A 339 4.14 36.65 21.58
C ASP A 339 5.44 36.64 20.76
N ASN A 340 6.15 35.51 20.66
CA ASN A 340 7.46 35.46 20.02
C ASN A 340 7.41 34.86 18.60
N LEU A 341 6.58 33.84 18.36
CA LEU A 341 6.47 33.14 17.06
C LEU A 341 5.37 33.73 16.18
N LEU A 342 4.24 34.14 16.74
CA LEU A 342 3.07 34.60 15.98
C LEU A 342 2.86 36.12 16.01
N ASP A 343 3.84 36.89 16.50
CA ASP A 343 3.81 38.36 16.57
C ASP A 343 2.57 38.91 17.34
N GLY A 344 2.26 38.26 18.47
CA GLY A 344 1.11 38.60 19.31
C GLY A 344 -0.22 38.03 18.82
N GLN A 345 -0.23 37.23 17.74
CA GLN A 345 -1.42 36.56 17.20
C GLN A 345 -1.59 35.13 17.72
N SER A 346 -2.76 34.53 17.47
CA SER A 346 -3.06 33.13 17.83
C SER A 346 -3.51 32.37 16.59
N LEU A 347 -3.32 31.04 16.57
CA LEU A 347 -3.87 30.17 15.53
C LEU A 347 -5.40 30.28 15.44
N ARG A 348 -6.05 30.67 16.54
CA ARG A 348 -7.50 30.82 16.64
C ARG A 348 -7.87 32.28 16.80
N ASN A 349 -8.86 32.73 16.04
CA ASN A 349 -9.43 34.08 16.17
C ASN A 349 -10.30 34.19 17.43
N ALA A 350 -10.86 35.38 17.70
CA ALA A 350 -11.66 35.62 18.91
C ALA A 350 -12.91 34.72 19.03
N GLY A 351 -13.40 34.17 17.92
CA GLY A 351 -14.51 33.20 17.91
C GLY A 351 -14.06 31.73 18.03
N GLY A 352 -12.76 31.47 18.10
CA GLY A 352 -12.17 30.14 18.14
C GLY A 352 -12.03 29.46 16.77
N ASN A 353 -12.21 30.15 15.66
CA ASN A 353 -11.99 29.57 14.31
C ASN A 353 -10.56 29.88 13.82
N ASP A 354 -10.13 29.27 12.71
CA ASP A 354 -8.85 29.56 12.04
C ASP A 354 -8.60 31.07 11.91
N ALA A 355 -7.42 31.52 12.37
CA ALA A 355 -6.99 32.91 12.32
C ALA A 355 -6.20 33.27 11.05
N GLY A 356 -6.02 32.33 10.11
CA GLY A 356 -5.28 32.54 8.88
C GLY A 356 -3.76 32.52 9.06
N ILE A 357 -3.28 31.69 9.98
CA ILE A 357 -1.84 31.46 10.21
C ILE A 357 -1.45 30.13 9.57
N ARG A 358 -0.32 30.10 8.86
CA ARG A 358 0.26 28.86 8.32
C ARG A 358 1.73 28.75 8.71
N LEU A 359 2.15 27.53 9.00
CA LEU A 359 3.57 27.19 9.14
C LEU A 359 4.00 26.40 7.91
N LEU A 360 5.15 26.76 7.36
CA LEU A 360 5.75 26.09 6.22
C LEU A 360 7.24 26.43 6.17
N ASP A 361 8.06 25.60 5.53
CA ASP A 361 9.43 25.96 5.19
C ASP A 361 9.40 26.82 3.92
N ALA A 362 9.45 28.15 4.06
CA ALA A 362 9.26 29.07 2.95
C ALA A 362 10.56 29.32 2.15
N ASN A 363 11.72 28.91 2.68
CA ASN A 363 13.03 29.15 2.08
C ASN A 363 13.84 27.85 1.81
N GLY A 364 13.33 26.69 2.20
CA GLY A 364 13.95 25.38 2.03
C GLY A 364 15.12 25.10 2.99
N ASP A 365 15.14 25.72 4.19
CA ASP A 365 16.23 25.55 5.16
C ASP A 365 15.98 24.47 6.23
N GLY A 366 14.82 23.81 6.18
CA GLY A 366 14.42 22.75 7.08
C GLY A 366 13.83 23.23 8.42
N TYR A 367 13.54 24.53 8.56
CA TYR A 367 12.86 25.11 9.72
C TYR A 367 11.48 25.67 9.34
N LEU A 368 10.57 25.74 10.30
CA LEU A 368 9.23 26.27 10.06
C LEU A 368 9.21 27.80 10.13
N ASP A 369 8.79 28.41 9.03
CA ASP A 369 8.49 29.84 8.93
C ASP A 369 7.00 30.11 9.18
N VAL A 370 6.67 31.37 9.47
CA VAL A 370 5.29 31.79 9.79
C VAL A 370 4.74 32.66 8.69
N LEU A 371 3.60 32.27 8.12
CA LEU A 371 2.77 33.12 7.27
C LEU A 371 1.60 33.67 8.09
N LEU A 372 1.61 34.99 8.32
CA LEU A 372 0.50 35.76 8.88
C LEU A 372 -0.34 36.25 7.70
N GLY A 373 -1.51 35.64 7.48
CA GLY A 373 -2.31 35.82 6.26
C GLY A 373 -3.74 36.27 6.52
N ASN A 374 -3.95 37.15 7.50
CA ASN A 374 -5.28 37.70 7.82
C ASN A 374 -5.33 39.22 7.59
N GLU A 375 -6.46 39.85 7.90
CA GLU A 375 -6.65 41.27 7.65
C GLU A 375 -5.92 42.21 8.61
N ASN A 376 -5.55 41.73 9.80
CA ASN A 376 -4.87 42.54 10.81
C ASN A 376 -3.39 42.70 10.47
N GLU A 377 -2.79 41.64 9.92
CA GLU A 377 -1.38 41.63 9.59
C GLU A 377 -1.10 40.65 8.46
N ARG A 378 -0.33 41.13 7.49
CA ARG A 378 0.08 40.37 6.31
C ARG A 378 1.58 40.42 6.17
N ALA A 379 2.22 39.40 6.71
CA ALA A 379 3.67 39.32 6.77
C ALA A 379 4.09 37.85 6.76
N MET A 380 5.34 37.64 6.38
CA MET A 380 5.99 36.33 6.50
C MET A 380 7.20 36.49 7.40
N ARG A 381 7.30 35.66 8.43
CA ARG A 381 8.41 35.66 9.37
C ARG A 381 9.28 34.48 9.06
N ILE A 382 10.47 34.75 8.53
CA ILE A 382 11.45 33.74 8.13
C ILE A 382 12.46 33.53 9.25
N TRP A 383 12.58 32.32 9.76
CA TRP A 383 13.56 32.02 10.79
C TRP A 383 14.97 32.10 10.21
N GLN A 384 15.93 32.62 10.99
CA GLN A 384 17.33 32.68 10.60
C GLN A 384 18.16 31.88 11.63
N PRO A 385 18.35 30.56 11.43
CA PRO A 385 18.95 29.68 12.43
C PRO A 385 20.32 30.15 12.94
N SER A 386 21.15 30.70 12.04
CA SER A 386 22.50 31.20 12.37
C SER A 386 22.51 32.42 13.30
N LYS A 387 21.40 33.17 13.34
CA LYS A 387 21.24 34.40 14.13
C LYS A 387 20.25 34.25 15.28
N GLN A 388 19.43 33.19 15.26
CA GLN A 388 18.32 32.98 16.18
C GLN A 388 17.33 34.16 16.23
N GLU A 389 17.00 34.71 15.06
CA GLU A 389 16.04 35.81 14.92
C GLU A 389 15.11 35.58 13.73
N TYR A 390 13.94 36.22 13.74
CA TYR A 390 13.05 36.27 12.59
C TYR A 390 13.39 37.46 11.70
N GLN A 391 13.53 37.19 10.41
CA GLN A 391 13.42 38.21 9.38
C GLN A 391 11.95 38.31 8.94
N THR A 392 11.28 39.39 9.32
CA THR A 392 9.91 39.67 8.85
C THR A 392 9.97 40.38 7.50
N VAL A 393 9.22 39.86 6.52
CA VAL A 393 9.05 40.45 5.20
C VAL A 393 7.57 40.72 4.92
N GLU A 394 7.27 41.76 4.14
CA GLU A 394 5.90 42.06 3.74
C GLU A 394 5.33 40.96 2.83
N SER A 395 4.05 40.64 3.02
CA SER A 395 3.33 39.65 2.22
C SER A 395 1.94 40.18 1.85
N PRO A 396 1.49 40.09 0.59
CA PRO A 396 0.12 40.37 0.20
C PRO A 396 -0.80 39.14 0.31
N LEU A 397 -0.27 37.99 0.75
CA LEU A 397 -1.00 36.72 0.80
C LEU A 397 -2.14 36.77 1.82
N ASN A 398 -3.33 36.34 1.41
CA ASN A 398 -4.46 36.10 2.29
C ASN A 398 -4.68 34.59 2.41
N VAL A 399 -4.74 34.09 3.63
CA VAL A 399 -5.12 32.72 3.98
C VAL A 399 -6.61 32.67 4.33
N VAL A 400 -7.09 33.70 5.02
CA VAL A 400 -8.52 33.90 5.32
C VAL A 400 -8.96 35.30 4.89
N THR A 401 -10.23 35.42 4.49
CA THR A 401 -10.87 36.69 4.18
C THR A 401 -11.24 37.44 5.46
N LYS A 402 -11.68 38.70 5.30
CA LYS A 402 -12.27 39.49 6.39
C LYS A 402 -13.49 38.83 7.05
N SER A 403 -14.27 38.08 6.27
CA SER A 403 -15.40 37.30 6.77
C SER A 403 -14.97 36.03 7.51
N GLY A 404 -13.68 35.69 7.52
CA GLY A 404 -13.13 34.47 8.11
C GLY A 404 -13.23 33.25 7.19
N GLU A 405 -13.53 33.43 5.91
CA GLU A 405 -13.61 32.34 4.94
C GLU A 405 -12.21 32.00 4.42
N THR A 406 -11.91 30.73 4.17
CA THR A 406 -10.63 30.34 3.58
C THR A 406 -10.50 30.84 2.14
N THR A 407 -9.30 31.29 1.75
CA THR A 407 -8.96 31.56 0.35
C THR A 407 -8.54 30.31 -0.41
N GLY A 408 -8.34 29.18 0.29
CA GLY A 408 -7.81 27.95 -0.29
C GLY A 408 -6.39 28.11 -0.81
N LEU A 409 -5.58 28.96 -0.16
CA LEU A 409 -4.18 29.20 -0.53
C LEU A 409 -3.40 27.89 -0.65
N LYS A 410 -2.88 27.63 -1.84
CA LYS A 410 -1.99 26.51 -2.16
C LYS A 410 -0.56 27.00 -2.22
N HIS A 411 0.36 26.16 -1.78
CA HIS A 411 1.79 26.44 -1.81
C HIS A 411 2.59 25.19 -2.16
N GLY A 412 3.71 25.37 -2.84
CA GLY A 412 4.59 24.30 -3.28
C GLY A 412 5.74 24.81 -4.14
N VAL A 413 6.62 23.89 -4.57
CA VAL A 413 7.75 24.14 -5.46
C VAL A 413 7.40 23.59 -6.85
N PHE A 414 6.93 24.47 -7.75
CA PHE A 414 6.41 24.05 -9.06
C PHE A 414 7.47 23.97 -10.17
N TRP A 415 8.76 24.15 -9.88
CA TRP A 415 9.83 23.88 -10.84
C TRP A 415 11.15 23.61 -10.12
N ALA A 416 12.05 22.86 -10.77
CA ALA A 416 13.33 22.47 -10.20
C ALA A 416 14.14 23.67 -9.66
N ASN A 417 14.55 23.56 -8.40
CA ASN A 417 15.28 24.60 -7.65
C ASN A 417 14.54 25.96 -7.61
N GLY A 418 13.22 25.94 -7.73
CA GLY A 418 12.38 27.12 -7.62
C GLY A 418 12.16 27.57 -6.18
N PRO A 419 11.81 28.84 -5.96
CA PRO A 419 11.27 29.27 -4.66
C PRO A 419 9.90 28.64 -4.41
N VAL A 420 9.49 28.62 -3.14
CA VAL A 420 8.09 28.33 -2.78
C VAL A 420 7.17 29.33 -3.47
N ALA A 421 6.20 28.80 -4.19
CA ALA A 421 5.16 29.54 -4.87
C ALA A 421 3.85 29.43 -4.11
N PHE A 422 2.99 30.43 -4.26
CA PHE A 422 1.69 30.51 -3.62
C PHE A 422 0.64 30.86 -4.67
N LEU A 423 -0.53 30.22 -4.64
CA LEU A 423 -1.62 30.54 -5.54
C LEU A 423 -2.98 30.28 -4.92
N TYR A 424 -3.98 31.03 -5.35
CA TYR A 424 -5.39 30.71 -5.08
C TYR A 424 -6.30 31.31 -6.15
N ARG A 425 -7.47 30.70 -6.30
CA ARG A 425 -8.61 31.23 -7.04
C ARG A 425 -9.91 30.89 -6.32
N THR A 426 -10.68 31.93 -6.04
CA THR A 426 -12.05 31.89 -5.52
C THR A 426 -12.99 32.49 -6.56
N GLU A 427 -14.31 32.47 -6.31
CA GLU A 427 -15.30 33.12 -7.17
C GLU A 427 -15.04 34.63 -7.36
N ASN A 428 -14.46 35.30 -6.36
CA ASN A 428 -14.36 36.76 -6.30
C ASN A 428 -12.93 37.30 -6.38
N SER A 429 -11.92 36.45 -6.23
CA SER A 429 -10.52 36.89 -6.15
C SER A 429 -9.56 35.76 -6.51
N GLU A 430 -8.43 36.12 -7.12
CA GLU A 430 -7.36 35.21 -7.47
C GLU A 430 -6.01 35.91 -7.32
N GLY A 431 -4.95 35.11 -7.22
CA GLY A 431 -3.60 35.63 -7.31
C GLY A 431 -2.56 34.53 -7.19
N ALA A 432 -1.34 34.85 -7.61
CA ALA A 432 -0.20 33.98 -7.44
C ALA A 432 1.08 34.77 -7.19
N TRP A 433 1.95 34.22 -6.35
CA TRP A 433 3.18 34.84 -5.89
C TRP A 433 4.30 33.80 -5.76
N VAL A 434 5.53 34.28 -5.69
CA VAL A 434 6.71 33.47 -5.39
C VAL A 434 7.51 34.12 -4.28
N ARG A 435 8.13 33.32 -3.41
CA ARG A 435 9.09 33.81 -2.43
C ARG A 435 10.30 34.41 -3.15
N SER A 436 10.71 35.60 -2.74
CA SER A 436 11.99 36.22 -3.14
C SER A 436 12.88 36.43 -1.91
N GLU A 437 13.98 37.18 -1.99
CA GLU A 437 14.80 37.46 -0.80
C GLU A 437 14.06 38.43 0.15
N ASN A 438 13.45 39.48 -0.41
CA ASN A 438 12.91 40.63 0.34
C ASN A 438 11.39 40.57 0.59
N GLY A 439 10.70 39.53 0.15
CA GLY A 439 9.26 39.38 0.35
C GLY A 439 8.67 38.28 -0.53
N VAL A 440 7.47 38.54 -1.02
CA VAL A 440 6.86 37.71 -2.05
C VAL A 440 6.50 38.59 -3.24
N GLU A 441 6.80 38.10 -4.44
CA GLU A 441 6.65 38.84 -5.69
C GLU A 441 5.49 38.25 -6.50
N GLU A 442 4.68 39.11 -7.10
CA GLU A 442 3.56 38.67 -7.92
C GLU A 442 4.05 37.87 -9.14
N LYS A 443 3.44 36.71 -9.35
CA LYS A 443 3.71 35.80 -10.45
C LYS A 443 2.41 35.42 -11.14
N GLY A 444 1.73 36.41 -11.71
CA GLY A 444 0.40 36.25 -12.33
C GLY A 444 0.31 35.13 -13.39
N SER A 445 1.42 34.75 -14.03
CA SER A 445 1.47 33.62 -14.96
C SER A 445 1.05 32.28 -14.34
N LEU A 446 1.28 32.10 -13.03
CA LEU A 446 0.89 30.87 -12.31
C LEU A 446 -0.62 30.74 -12.14
N ILE A 447 -1.38 31.83 -12.26
CA ILE A 447 -2.84 31.80 -12.11
C ILE A 447 -3.57 32.06 -13.42
N SER A 448 -3.06 32.95 -14.28
CA SER A 448 -3.76 33.39 -15.50
C SER A 448 -4.16 32.25 -16.44
N GLU A 449 -3.31 31.22 -16.53
CA GLU A 449 -3.52 30.03 -17.37
C GLU A 449 -3.73 28.74 -16.55
N LEU A 450 -4.04 28.85 -15.26
CA LEU A 450 -4.35 27.68 -14.44
C LEU A 450 -5.72 27.13 -14.86
N ARG A 451 -5.70 26.10 -15.72
CA ARG A 451 -6.87 25.43 -16.28
C ARG A 451 -6.68 23.92 -16.25
N CYS A 452 -7.77 23.20 -16.00
CA CYS A 452 -7.88 21.74 -16.14
C CYS A 452 -9.10 21.45 -17.01
N GLU A 453 -8.98 20.57 -18.00
CA GLU A 453 -10.06 20.30 -18.97
C GLU A 453 -10.59 21.59 -19.66
N GLY A 454 -9.71 22.58 -19.86
CA GLY A 454 -10.04 23.88 -20.44
C GLY A 454 -10.80 24.86 -19.54
N LYS A 455 -11.28 24.43 -18.36
CA LYS A 455 -11.97 25.29 -17.38
C LYS A 455 -10.98 25.88 -16.36
N PRO A 456 -11.19 27.11 -15.85
CA PRO A 456 -10.38 27.66 -14.76
C PRO A 456 -10.50 26.79 -13.50
N VAL A 457 -9.36 26.41 -12.90
CA VAL A 457 -9.35 25.67 -11.62
C VAL A 457 -9.68 26.62 -10.47
N GLN A 458 -10.65 26.25 -9.63
CA GLN A 458 -10.96 26.94 -8.37
C GLN A 458 -10.20 26.26 -7.24
N THR A 459 -9.46 27.02 -6.43
CA THR A 459 -8.82 26.46 -5.22
C THR A 459 -9.78 26.42 -4.03
N VAL A 460 -10.90 27.15 -4.11
CA VAL A 460 -12.04 27.00 -3.22
C VAL A 460 -13.30 26.77 -4.02
N LEU A 461 -13.96 25.65 -3.78
CA LEU A 461 -15.25 25.32 -4.39
C LEU A 461 -16.25 25.03 -3.28
N LYS A 462 -17.43 25.67 -3.34
CA LYS A 462 -18.49 25.55 -2.31
C LYS A 462 -17.99 25.81 -0.88
N GLY A 463 -17.02 26.71 -0.73
CA GLY A 463 -16.42 27.06 0.57
C GLY A 463 -15.34 26.09 1.06
N SER A 464 -14.98 25.08 0.26
CA SER A 464 -13.96 24.09 0.61
C SER A 464 -12.70 24.25 -0.21
N GLY A 465 -11.55 24.26 0.48
CA GLY A 465 -10.23 24.26 -0.12
C GLY A 465 -9.69 22.87 -0.49
N ASN A 466 -10.43 21.79 -0.22
CA ASN A 466 -9.90 20.42 -0.28
C ASN A 466 -9.99 19.77 -1.66
N GLY A 467 -10.64 20.42 -2.63
CA GLY A 467 -10.76 19.91 -4.01
C GLY A 467 -9.49 20.01 -4.87
N VAL A 468 -8.44 20.66 -4.34
CA VAL A 468 -7.13 20.79 -5.01
C VAL A 468 -6.03 20.43 -4.02
N ILE A 469 -5.14 19.52 -4.40
CA ILE A 469 -3.98 19.08 -3.61
C ILE A 469 -2.70 19.49 -4.34
N VAL A 470 -1.69 19.87 -3.58
CA VAL A 470 -0.32 20.07 -4.06
C VAL A 470 0.49 18.85 -3.64
N TYR A 471 1.05 18.12 -4.59
CA TYR A 471 1.78 16.88 -4.32
C TYR A 471 2.74 16.55 -5.46
N ASP A 472 3.95 16.11 -5.13
CA ASP A 472 4.90 15.52 -6.08
C ASP A 472 4.47 14.09 -6.43
N VAL A 473 3.75 13.94 -7.55
CA VAL A 473 3.13 12.67 -7.97
C VAL A 473 4.17 11.71 -8.57
N ASP A 474 5.23 12.25 -9.17
CA ASP A 474 6.23 11.46 -9.90
C ASP A 474 7.61 11.38 -9.23
N GLY A 475 7.77 11.97 -8.04
CA GLY A 475 8.96 11.88 -7.20
C GLY A 475 10.13 12.70 -7.72
N ASP A 476 9.90 13.68 -8.61
CA ASP A 476 10.95 14.49 -9.24
C ASP A 476 11.32 15.75 -8.44
N SER A 477 10.78 15.88 -7.22
CA SER A 477 10.90 17.04 -6.32
C SER A 477 10.26 18.32 -6.88
N ILE A 478 9.31 18.18 -7.80
CA ILE A 478 8.46 19.26 -8.30
C ILE A 478 7.02 18.91 -7.96
N ASP A 479 6.33 19.81 -7.30
CA ASP A 479 4.93 19.57 -6.97
C ASP A 479 4.03 19.72 -8.20
N GLU A 480 3.08 18.81 -8.35
CA GLU A 480 1.93 18.93 -9.23
C GLU A 480 0.69 19.46 -8.49
N LEU A 481 -0.29 19.94 -9.27
CA LEU A 481 -1.64 20.19 -8.77
C LEU A 481 -2.57 19.05 -9.17
N ILE A 482 -3.09 18.33 -8.19
CA ILE A 482 -4.17 17.37 -8.38
C ILE A 482 -5.49 18.12 -8.16
N VAL A 483 -6.33 18.16 -9.19
CA VAL A 483 -7.68 18.73 -9.17
C VAL A 483 -8.65 17.57 -9.20
N ALA A 484 -9.59 17.50 -8.26
CA ALA A 484 -10.63 16.48 -8.27
C ALA A 484 -11.86 16.92 -7.48
N TYR A 485 -12.83 17.50 -8.17
CA TYR A 485 -14.17 17.79 -7.68
C TYR A 485 -15.22 17.47 -8.77
N PRO A 486 -16.53 17.41 -8.47
CA PRO A 486 -17.52 16.70 -9.30
C PRO A 486 -17.58 17.03 -10.79
N ASP A 487 -17.15 18.21 -11.23
CA ASP A 487 -17.21 18.65 -12.63
C ASP A 487 -15.85 18.92 -13.28
N GLN A 488 -14.75 18.61 -12.60
CA GLN A 488 -13.39 18.85 -13.08
C GLN A 488 -12.36 17.98 -12.35
N HIS A 489 -11.54 17.26 -13.11
CA HIS A 489 -10.44 16.49 -12.56
C HIS A 489 -9.20 16.49 -13.46
N GLY A 490 -8.02 16.26 -12.88
CA GLY A 490 -6.78 16.09 -13.62
C GLY A 490 -5.54 16.47 -12.80
N VAL A 491 -4.37 16.21 -13.38
CA VAL A 491 -3.07 16.50 -12.77
C VAL A 491 -2.33 17.52 -13.63
N LEU A 492 -1.89 18.62 -13.02
CA LEU A 492 -1.24 19.72 -13.72
C LEU A 492 0.20 19.88 -13.27
N LYS A 493 1.14 19.96 -14.22
CA LYS A 493 2.54 20.28 -13.99
C LYS A 493 2.88 21.63 -14.57
N TRP A 494 3.69 22.42 -13.87
CA TRP A 494 4.09 23.72 -14.38
C TRP A 494 5.23 23.60 -15.40
N ASN A 495 5.03 24.14 -16.61
CA ASN A 495 6.05 24.20 -17.64
C ASN A 495 6.79 25.55 -17.58
N GLN A 496 7.99 25.54 -17.01
CA GLN A 496 8.79 26.74 -16.85
C GLN A 496 9.18 27.40 -18.18
N SER A 497 9.38 26.65 -19.27
CA SER A 497 9.76 27.24 -20.56
C SER A 497 8.63 28.02 -21.23
N ARG A 498 7.39 27.57 -21.02
CA ARG A 498 6.18 28.16 -21.60
C ARG A 498 5.46 29.10 -20.63
N GLN A 499 5.82 29.08 -19.35
CA GLN A 499 5.17 29.83 -18.27
C GLN A 499 3.66 29.54 -18.20
N THR A 500 3.29 28.25 -18.26
CA THR A 500 1.89 27.78 -18.19
C THR A 500 1.82 26.43 -17.49
N TRP A 501 0.65 26.11 -16.95
CA TRP A 501 0.30 24.75 -16.53
C TRP A 501 0.06 23.87 -17.74
N GLU A 502 0.57 22.64 -17.69
CA GLU A 502 0.32 21.58 -18.66
C GLU A 502 -0.39 20.43 -17.95
N GLU A 503 -1.51 20.00 -18.53
CA GLU A 503 -2.25 18.84 -18.05
C GLU A 503 -1.46 17.58 -18.41
N LEU A 504 -1.11 16.81 -17.38
CA LEU A 504 -0.45 15.53 -17.55
C LEU A 504 -1.46 14.50 -18.04
N ASN A 505 -1.01 13.60 -18.91
CA ASN A 505 -1.81 12.49 -19.40
C ASN A 505 -1.86 11.36 -18.37
N TYR A 506 -2.17 11.70 -17.11
CA TYR A 506 -2.38 10.74 -16.02
C TYR A 506 -3.89 10.50 -15.94
N SER A 507 -4.32 9.27 -16.18
CA SER A 507 -5.72 8.90 -16.07
C SER A 507 -6.16 8.96 -14.61
N TRP A 508 -7.30 9.61 -14.37
CA TRP A 508 -7.97 9.72 -13.09
C TRP A 508 -9.36 9.04 -13.20
N PRO A 509 -9.81 8.27 -12.20
CA PRO A 509 -11.15 7.68 -12.22
C PRO A 509 -12.24 8.77 -12.18
N GLU A 510 -13.09 8.85 -13.22
CA GLU A 510 -14.06 9.95 -13.41
C GLU A 510 -15.02 10.13 -12.22
N ASP A 511 -15.40 9.04 -11.55
CA ASP A 511 -16.38 9.04 -10.45
C ASP A 511 -15.76 9.34 -9.07
N LEU A 512 -14.44 9.58 -8.98
CA LEU A 512 -13.76 9.84 -7.73
C LEU A 512 -13.41 11.32 -7.57
N HIS A 513 -13.89 11.90 -6.47
CA HIS A 513 -13.73 13.31 -6.14
C HIS A 513 -13.17 13.46 -4.73
N LEU A 514 -12.37 14.48 -4.49
CA LEU A 514 -11.87 14.81 -3.15
C LEU A 514 -12.95 15.47 -2.29
N ILE A 515 -13.89 16.17 -2.94
CA ILE A 515 -15.04 16.81 -2.31
C ILE A 515 -16.34 16.45 -3.04
N ASP A 516 -17.45 16.41 -2.31
CA ASP A 516 -18.79 16.20 -2.86
C ASP A 516 -19.41 17.49 -3.44
N ASP A 517 -20.63 17.38 -3.97
CA ASP A 517 -21.38 18.49 -4.58
C ASP A 517 -21.64 19.66 -3.63
N GLU A 518 -21.56 19.42 -2.32
CA GLU A 518 -21.68 20.42 -1.26
C GLU A 518 -20.32 20.94 -0.77
N GLY A 519 -19.21 20.48 -1.34
CA GLY A 519 -17.84 20.86 -0.96
C GLY A 519 -17.29 20.11 0.26
N ARG A 520 -17.96 19.09 0.76
CA ARG A 520 -17.52 18.33 1.94
C ARG A 520 -16.61 17.18 1.51
N ASP A 521 -15.78 16.66 2.41
CA ASP A 521 -14.88 15.51 2.13
C ASP A 521 -15.65 14.32 1.53
N ALA A 522 -15.23 13.85 0.35
CA ALA A 522 -15.87 12.72 -0.35
C ALA A 522 -15.25 11.35 -0.01
N GLY A 523 -14.32 11.31 0.95
CA GLY A 523 -13.77 10.05 1.45
C GLY A 523 -12.70 9.46 0.55
N VAL A 524 -12.03 10.28 -0.25
CA VAL A 524 -10.88 9.89 -1.08
C VAL A 524 -9.58 10.25 -0.37
N ARG A 525 -8.60 9.34 -0.41
CA ARG A 525 -7.26 9.49 0.19
C ARG A 525 -6.20 9.04 -0.81
N LEU A 526 -5.11 9.79 -0.85
CA LEU A 526 -3.90 9.44 -1.57
C LEU A 526 -2.93 8.83 -0.56
N VAL A 527 -2.56 7.56 -0.77
CA VAL A 527 -1.78 6.75 0.17
C VAL A 527 -1.00 5.74 -0.64
N ASP A 528 0.33 5.70 -0.49
CA ASP A 528 1.13 4.61 -1.06
C ASP A 528 0.88 3.32 -0.27
N ILE A 529 0.13 2.38 -0.86
CA ILE A 529 -0.21 1.11 -0.20
C ILE A 529 0.66 -0.06 -0.69
N ASN A 530 1.38 0.10 -1.80
CA ASN A 530 2.25 -0.95 -2.36
C ASN A 530 3.76 -0.71 -2.09
N GLY A 531 4.14 0.46 -1.58
CA GLY A 531 5.50 0.85 -1.26
C GLY A 531 6.35 1.22 -2.47
N ASP A 532 5.74 1.68 -3.57
CA ASP A 532 6.45 2.05 -4.81
C ASP A 532 6.81 3.54 -4.92
N ASP A 533 6.64 4.29 -3.83
CA ASP A 533 6.84 5.74 -3.72
C ASP A 533 5.86 6.57 -4.57
N HIS A 534 4.83 5.97 -5.17
CA HIS A 534 3.71 6.66 -5.80
C HIS A 534 2.43 6.51 -4.97
N ALA A 535 1.70 7.62 -4.78
CA ALA A 535 0.48 7.58 -3.99
C ALA A 535 -0.67 6.89 -4.75
N ASP A 536 -1.20 5.81 -4.18
CA ASP A 536 -2.39 5.13 -4.66
C ASP A 536 -3.66 5.85 -4.20
N LEU A 537 -4.79 5.55 -4.83
CA LEU A 537 -6.06 6.21 -4.57
C LEU A 537 -7.03 5.24 -3.89
N LEU A 538 -7.40 5.55 -2.65
CA LEU A 538 -8.41 4.82 -1.90
C LEU A 538 -9.64 5.70 -1.67
N LYS A 539 -10.83 5.13 -1.85
CA LYS A 539 -12.11 5.74 -1.45
C LYS A 539 -12.85 4.78 -0.53
N SER A 540 -13.42 5.29 0.56
CA SER A 540 -14.28 4.46 1.40
C SER A 540 -15.29 5.29 2.19
N ASP A 541 -16.57 4.97 2.05
CA ASP A 541 -17.66 5.61 2.79
C ASP A 541 -18.72 4.59 3.22
N GLU A 542 -19.89 5.07 3.62
CA GLU A 542 -21.01 4.24 4.05
C GLU A 542 -21.75 3.52 2.92
N GLN A 543 -21.44 3.81 1.66
CA GLN A 543 -22.09 3.22 0.49
C GLN A 543 -21.18 2.20 -0.17
N ASP A 544 -19.94 2.58 -0.46
CA ASP A 544 -19.00 1.76 -1.22
C ASP A 544 -17.54 2.05 -0.88
N TYR A 545 -16.66 1.25 -1.45
CA TYR A 545 -15.22 1.44 -1.36
C TYR A 545 -14.53 1.03 -2.66
N VAL A 546 -13.40 1.66 -2.93
CA VAL A 546 -12.56 1.34 -4.09
C VAL A 546 -11.08 1.67 -3.82
N ALA A 547 -10.18 0.93 -4.46
CA ALA A 547 -8.74 1.15 -4.43
C ALA A 547 -8.13 1.02 -5.84
N TYR A 548 -7.45 2.08 -6.28
CA TYR A 548 -6.73 2.17 -7.55
C TYR A 548 -5.23 2.37 -7.30
N ILE A 549 -4.42 1.58 -8.00
CA ILE A 549 -2.96 1.69 -7.97
C ILE A 549 -2.48 2.66 -9.04
N PHE A 550 -1.54 3.53 -8.67
CA PHE A 550 -0.89 4.43 -9.61
C PHE A 550 0.07 3.66 -10.53
N ILE A 551 -0.01 3.91 -11.83
CA ILE A 551 0.85 3.29 -12.84
C ILE A 551 1.79 4.37 -13.39
N PRO A 552 3.11 4.32 -13.13
CA PRO A 552 4.04 5.38 -13.52
C PRO A 552 4.41 5.34 -15.02
N GLU A 553 4.30 4.19 -15.68
CA GLU A 553 4.57 4.04 -17.10
C GLU A 553 3.57 3.08 -17.76
N LEU A 554 3.31 3.28 -19.07
CA LEU A 554 2.43 2.40 -19.84
C LEU A 554 2.93 0.95 -19.80
N VAL A 555 2.19 0.08 -19.12
CA VAL A 555 2.51 -1.35 -18.98
C VAL A 555 1.26 -2.17 -19.27
N LEU A 556 1.36 -3.09 -20.23
CA LEU A 556 0.38 -4.16 -20.48
C LEU A 556 -1.10 -3.71 -20.56
N GLY A 557 -1.32 -2.55 -21.18
CA GLY A 557 -2.66 -1.99 -21.41
C GLY A 557 -3.11 -0.98 -20.36
N PHE A 558 -2.44 -0.90 -19.21
CA PHE A 558 -2.67 0.16 -18.21
C PHE A 558 -2.04 1.47 -18.67
N GLN A 559 -2.84 2.53 -18.74
CA GLN A 559 -2.35 3.88 -19.01
C GLN A 559 -1.68 4.45 -17.76
N LYS A 560 -0.82 5.45 -17.95
CA LYS A 560 -0.19 6.18 -16.84
C LYS A 560 -1.27 6.82 -15.95
N GLY A 561 -1.12 6.78 -14.63
CA GLY A 561 -2.11 7.27 -13.66
C GLY A 561 -2.82 6.14 -12.88
N TRP A 562 -3.90 6.48 -12.19
CA TRP A 562 -4.66 5.56 -11.34
C TRP A 562 -5.59 4.65 -12.15
N THR A 563 -5.01 3.68 -12.86
CA THR A 563 -5.73 2.83 -13.83
C THR A 563 -5.86 1.38 -13.43
N ARG A 564 -5.12 0.93 -12.42
CA ARG A 564 -5.17 -0.45 -11.95
C ARG A 564 -6.12 -0.53 -10.74
N LEU A 565 -7.37 -0.85 -11.01
CA LEU A 565 -8.34 -1.22 -9.97
C LEU A 565 -7.91 -2.54 -9.31
N VAL A 566 -7.73 -2.53 -7.98
CA VAL A 566 -7.37 -3.75 -7.21
C VAL A 566 -8.46 -4.23 -6.27
N MET A 567 -9.34 -3.32 -5.83
CA MET A 567 -10.44 -3.67 -4.93
C MET A 567 -11.60 -2.70 -5.14
N GLU A 568 -12.82 -3.22 -5.25
CA GLU A 568 -14.08 -2.45 -5.18
C GLU A 568 -15.16 -3.29 -4.51
N GLY A 569 -16.16 -2.64 -3.91
CA GLY A 569 -17.28 -3.33 -3.29
C GLY A 569 -18.28 -2.37 -2.66
N GLN A 570 -19.28 -2.92 -1.99
CA GLN A 570 -20.35 -2.16 -1.34
C GLN A 570 -20.22 -2.27 0.18
N ARG A 571 -20.72 -1.26 0.90
CA ARG A 571 -20.74 -1.31 2.37
C ARG A 571 -21.64 -2.45 2.83
N GLY A 572 -21.06 -3.37 3.61
CA GLY A 572 -21.72 -4.59 4.07
C GLY A 572 -21.00 -5.86 3.62
N ASP A 573 -20.12 -5.74 2.63
CA ASP A 573 -19.19 -6.81 2.27
C ASP A 573 -18.31 -7.17 3.48
N GLU A 574 -18.10 -8.47 3.70
CA GLU A 574 -17.38 -9.01 4.86
C GLU A 574 -15.97 -8.41 4.99
N ASP A 575 -15.33 -8.17 3.85
CA ASP A 575 -13.97 -7.67 3.73
C ASP A 575 -13.88 -6.19 3.32
N ALA A 576 -14.92 -5.39 3.55
CA ALA A 576 -14.94 -3.99 3.16
C ALA A 576 -13.77 -3.18 3.74
N ILE A 577 -13.21 -2.25 2.94
CA ILE A 577 -12.27 -1.25 3.46
C ILE A 577 -12.99 -0.43 4.55
N PRO A 578 -12.37 -0.18 5.73
CA PRO A 578 -12.97 0.65 6.76
C PRO A 578 -13.36 2.02 6.20
N ALA A 579 -14.59 2.48 6.46
CA ALA A 579 -15.07 3.76 5.93
C ALA A 579 -14.21 4.92 6.44
N PHE A 580 -13.84 5.87 5.57
CA PHE A 580 -13.10 7.07 5.96
C PHE A 580 -14.04 8.19 6.40
N ILE A 581 -15.24 8.17 5.85
CA ILE A 581 -16.32 9.11 6.15
C ILE A 581 -17.65 8.39 6.40
N ARG A 582 -18.60 9.08 7.03
CA ARG A 582 -19.97 8.62 7.34
C ARG A 582 -21.02 9.66 6.95
N SER A 583 -22.30 9.28 6.93
CA SER A 583 -23.41 10.22 6.77
C SER A 583 -23.51 11.23 7.90
N GLY A 584 -24.20 12.34 7.61
CA GLY A 584 -24.65 13.31 8.60
C GLY A 584 -23.75 14.53 8.70
N PRO A 585 -23.91 15.34 9.76
CA PRO A 585 -23.16 16.57 9.95
C PRO A 585 -21.73 16.35 10.48
N HIS A 586 -21.45 15.16 11.01
CA HIS A 586 -20.18 14.73 11.58
C HIS A 586 -19.66 13.57 10.73
N ARG A 587 -19.00 13.91 9.62
CA ARG A 587 -18.66 12.97 8.54
C ARG A 587 -17.32 12.30 8.73
N ASP A 588 -16.36 12.91 9.43
CA ASP A 588 -15.04 12.30 9.60
C ASP A 588 -15.19 11.01 10.42
N ASN A 589 -14.70 9.88 9.89
CA ASN A 589 -14.85 8.60 10.56
C ASN A 589 -13.69 8.25 11.49
N GLY A 590 -12.67 9.11 11.57
CA GLY A 590 -11.45 8.90 12.36
C GLY A 590 -10.48 7.96 11.67
N ALA A 591 -10.34 8.08 10.34
CA ALA A 591 -9.44 7.23 9.56
C ALA A 591 -8.02 7.81 9.46
N TRP A 592 -7.01 6.94 9.54
CA TRP A 592 -5.61 7.27 9.25
C TRP A 592 -4.85 6.06 8.69
N PHE A 593 -3.65 6.31 8.17
CA PHE A 593 -2.84 5.31 7.47
C PHE A 593 -1.45 5.26 8.10
N ALA A 594 -1.07 4.10 8.62
CA ALA A 594 0.23 3.90 9.26
C ALA A 594 0.52 2.41 9.44
N ASP A 595 1.80 2.05 9.53
CA ASP A 595 2.28 0.68 9.75
C ASP A 595 1.58 -0.37 8.85
N GLY A 596 1.30 0.00 7.59
CA GLY A 596 0.81 -0.95 6.57
C GLY A 596 -0.68 -1.25 6.66
N HIS A 597 -1.41 -0.40 7.35
CA HIS A 597 -2.83 -0.59 7.60
C HIS A 597 -3.58 0.72 7.42
N VAL A 598 -4.83 0.58 6.99
CA VAL A 598 -5.88 1.55 7.22
C VAL A 598 -6.41 1.33 8.63
N TRP A 599 -6.55 2.40 9.40
CA TRP A 599 -7.10 2.38 10.76
C TRP A 599 -8.30 3.30 10.85
N VAL A 600 -9.25 2.94 11.70
CA VAL A 600 -10.42 3.75 12.03
C VAL A 600 -10.68 3.66 13.53
N GLN A 601 -10.81 4.82 14.18
CA GLN A 601 -11.17 4.93 15.60
C GLN A 601 -12.30 5.96 15.75
N ASN A 602 -13.43 5.53 16.31
CA ASN A 602 -14.56 6.40 16.59
C ASN A 602 -15.46 5.83 17.70
N GLU A 603 -16.61 6.46 17.95
CA GLU A 603 -17.54 6.09 19.03
C GLU A 603 -18.12 4.67 18.90
N ASP A 604 -18.05 4.09 17.71
CA ASP A 604 -18.54 2.75 17.41
C ASP A 604 -17.43 1.70 17.50
N THR A 605 -16.14 2.05 17.46
CA THR A 605 -15.04 1.06 17.44
C THR A 605 -14.59 0.58 18.81
N ALA A 606 -15.03 1.23 19.90
CA ALA A 606 -14.57 0.94 21.26
C ALA A 606 -14.86 -0.50 21.77
N HIS A 607 -15.67 -1.28 21.06
CA HIS A 607 -15.94 -2.69 21.38
C HIS A 607 -15.06 -3.68 20.60
N LEU A 608 -14.29 -3.20 19.63
CA LEU A 608 -13.39 -3.99 18.80
C LEU A 608 -12.04 -4.22 19.52
N PRO A 609 -11.26 -5.24 19.11
CA PRO A 609 -9.89 -5.43 19.58
C PRO A 609 -9.07 -4.15 19.41
N ASP A 610 -8.31 -3.78 20.44
CA ASP A 610 -7.47 -2.58 20.48
C ASP A 610 -8.21 -1.26 20.17
N LEU A 611 -9.56 -1.28 20.29
CA LEU A 611 -10.48 -0.16 20.12
C LEU A 611 -10.55 0.43 18.70
N VAL A 612 -10.02 -0.30 17.72
CA VAL A 612 -9.88 0.16 16.33
C VAL A 612 -10.45 -0.84 15.36
N GLN A 613 -10.99 -0.34 14.25
CA GLN A 613 -11.17 -1.14 13.04
C GLN A 613 -9.92 -0.96 12.18
N ARG A 614 -9.43 -2.02 11.55
CA ARG A 614 -8.25 -1.94 10.68
C ARG A 614 -8.29 -2.94 9.54
N LYS A 615 -7.63 -2.60 8.44
CA LYS A 615 -7.38 -3.52 7.31
C LYS A 615 -5.97 -3.29 6.78
N SER A 616 -5.20 -4.35 6.61
CA SER A 616 -3.83 -4.28 6.07
C SER A 616 -3.85 -3.86 4.60
N PHE A 617 -2.84 -3.13 4.16
CA PHE A 617 -2.60 -2.81 2.75
C PHE A 617 -2.45 -4.08 1.90
N GLU A 618 -1.80 -5.12 2.44
CA GLU A 618 -1.69 -6.42 1.78
C GLU A 618 -3.07 -7.00 1.42
N ALA A 619 -4.00 -7.04 2.37
CA ALA A 619 -5.38 -7.48 2.11
C ALA A 619 -6.11 -6.59 1.08
N ILE A 620 -5.83 -5.29 1.02
CA ILE A 620 -6.40 -4.39 0.00
C ILE A 620 -5.82 -4.69 -1.38
N LEU A 621 -4.50 -4.90 -1.48
CA LEU A 621 -3.78 -5.23 -2.71
C LEU A 621 -4.14 -6.61 -3.27
N LEU A 622 -4.41 -7.57 -2.39
CA LEU A 622 -4.94 -8.88 -2.77
C LEU A 622 -6.35 -8.75 -3.35
N GLY A 623 -7.12 -7.77 -2.90
CA GLY A 623 -8.50 -7.52 -3.33
C GLY A 623 -9.45 -8.64 -2.95
N ASN A 624 -10.63 -8.64 -3.57
CA ASN A 624 -11.63 -9.70 -3.41
C ASN A 624 -11.27 -10.92 -4.28
N ARG A 625 -10.11 -11.55 -4.07
CA ARG A 625 -9.79 -12.79 -4.78
C ARG A 625 -10.71 -13.91 -4.29
N PRO A 626 -11.37 -14.64 -5.22
CA PRO A 626 -12.12 -15.83 -4.83
C PRO A 626 -11.17 -16.80 -4.12
N GLN A 627 -11.66 -17.47 -3.09
CA GLN A 627 -10.91 -18.53 -2.41
C GLN A 627 -11.12 -19.86 -3.15
N PRO A 628 -10.20 -20.82 -3.01
CA PRO A 628 -10.43 -22.18 -3.51
C PRO A 628 -11.71 -22.75 -2.92
N LYS A 629 -12.51 -23.39 -3.77
CA LYS A 629 -13.69 -24.16 -3.36
C LYS A 629 -13.29 -25.57 -2.96
N ASP A 630 -14.12 -26.19 -2.11
CA ASP A 630 -14.04 -27.64 -1.97
C ASP A 630 -14.49 -28.35 -3.26
N VAL A 631 -14.22 -29.66 -3.34
CA VAL A 631 -14.48 -30.45 -4.56
C VAL A 631 -15.97 -30.43 -4.94
N ASP A 632 -16.88 -30.52 -3.97
CA ASP A 632 -18.32 -30.58 -4.24
C ASP A 632 -18.84 -29.22 -4.75
N GLU A 633 -18.38 -28.13 -4.15
CA GLU A 633 -18.68 -26.76 -4.56
C GLU A 633 -18.10 -26.43 -5.95
N ALA A 634 -16.89 -26.89 -6.25
CA ALA A 634 -16.27 -26.76 -7.57
C ALA A 634 -17.06 -27.55 -8.63
N LEU A 635 -17.43 -28.81 -8.33
CA LEU A 635 -18.26 -29.64 -9.21
C LEU A 635 -19.61 -28.98 -9.50
N ALA A 636 -20.25 -28.37 -8.51
CA ALA A 636 -21.50 -27.63 -8.68
C ALA A 636 -21.37 -26.31 -9.47
N ALA A 637 -20.15 -25.79 -9.60
CA ALA A 637 -19.87 -24.58 -10.37
C ALA A 637 -19.72 -24.83 -11.88
N PHE A 638 -19.42 -26.07 -12.29
CA PHE A 638 -19.31 -26.43 -13.70
C PHE A 638 -20.67 -26.46 -14.41
N GLU A 639 -20.63 -26.13 -15.70
CA GLU A 639 -21.73 -26.28 -16.66
C GLU A 639 -21.23 -27.15 -17.82
N LEU A 640 -21.98 -28.20 -18.10
CA LEU A 640 -21.70 -29.23 -19.10
C LEU A 640 -23.05 -29.67 -19.70
N ASP A 641 -23.07 -30.23 -20.91
CA ASP A 641 -24.30 -30.80 -21.45
C ASP A 641 -24.79 -32.01 -20.63
N ASP A 642 -26.12 -32.11 -20.45
CA ASP A 642 -26.78 -33.15 -19.64
C ASP A 642 -26.49 -34.59 -20.13
N SER A 643 -25.97 -34.78 -21.35
CA SER A 643 -25.53 -36.08 -21.87
C SER A 643 -24.18 -36.54 -21.32
N PHE A 644 -23.42 -35.68 -20.65
CA PHE A 644 -22.12 -35.98 -20.05
C PHE A 644 -22.13 -35.84 -18.53
N GLU A 645 -21.22 -36.55 -17.87
CA GLU A 645 -20.99 -36.47 -16.43
C GLU A 645 -19.56 -36.04 -16.16
N ILE A 646 -19.37 -35.13 -15.20
CA ILE A 646 -18.05 -34.75 -14.68
C ILE A 646 -17.83 -35.42 -13.32
N ARG A 647 -16.65 -36.02 -13.12
CA ARG A 647 -16.24 -36.65 -11.87
C ARG A 647 -14.85 -36.19 -11.46
N CYS A 648 -14.68 -35.95 -10.17
CA CYS A 648 -13.34 -35.79 -9.59
C CYS A 648 -12.71 -37.18 -9.44
N VAL A 649 -11.54 -37.39 -10.05
CA VAL A 649 -10.79 -38.67 -9.98
C VAL A 649 -9.56 -38.57 -9.08
N ALA A 650 -9.08 -37.36 -8.80
CA ALA A 650 -8.01 -37.06 -7.86
C ALA A 650 -8.08 -35.57 -7.46
N SER A 651 -7.81 -35.26 -6.20
CA SER A 651 -7.72 -33.91 -5.65
C SER A 651 -6.64 -33.84 -4.56
N GLU A 652 -6.42 -32.68 -3.97
CA GLU A 652 -5.61 -32.52 -2.77
C GLU A 652 -6.08 -33.46 -1.64
N PRO A 653 -5.17 -34.09 -0.88
CA PRO A 653 -3.71 -33.96 -0.92
C PRO A 653 -3.00 -34.94 -1.89
N LEU A 654 -3.73 -35.70 -2.71
CA LEU A 654 -3.15 -36.69 -3.63
C LEU A 654 -2.38 -36.02 -4.78
N ILE A 655 -2.78 -34.82 -5.20
CA ILE A 655 -2.08 -34.01 -6.19
C ILE A 655 -2.03 -32.54 -5.74
N GLU A 656 -1.13 -31.77 -6.35
CA GLU A 656 -0.91 -30.33 -6.10
C GLU A 656 -0.34 -29.69 -7.38
N ASP A 657 -0.91 -28.60 -7.88
CA ASP A 657 -0.46 -27.87 -9.09
C ASP A 657 -0.12 -28.76 -10.32
N PRO A 658 -1.05 -29.63 -10.79
CA PRO A 658 -0.80 -30.53 -11.91
C PRO A 658 -0.70 -29.76 -13.24
N VAL A 659 0.37 -30.00 -14.02
CA VAL A 659 0.60 -29.34 -15.32
C VAL A 659 0.68 -30.30 -16.50
N ALA A 660 0.93 -31.58 -16.24
CA ALA A 660 0.88 -32.64 -17.23
C ALA A 660 0.57 -33.98 -16.55
N PHE A 661 -0.14 -34.87 -17.25
CA PHE A 661 -0.38 -36.23 -16.78
C PHE A 661 -0.39 -37.23 -17.94
N GLU A 662 -0.14 -38.51 -17.63
CA GLU A 662 -0.24 -39.63 -18.57
C GLU A 662 -0.61 -40.92 -17.84
N TRP A 663 -1.33 -41.82 -18.52
CA TRP A 663 -1.59 -43.19 -18.01
C TRP A 663 -0.57 -44.17 -18.55
N SER A 664 -0.06 -45.04 -17.68
CA SER A 664 0.75 -46.19 -18.10
C SER A 664 -0.13 -47.42 -18.36
N ALA A 665 0.41 -48.39 -19.12
CA ALA A 665 -0.33 -49.58 -19.54
C ALA A 665 -0.75 -50.53 -18.40
N ASP A 666 -0.18 -50.33 -17.21
CA ASP A 666 -0.50 -51.00 -15.95
C ASP A 666 -1.59 -50.29 -15.13
N GLY A 667 -2.12 -49.16 -15.61
CA GLY A 667 -3.25 -48.44 -15.01
C GLY A 667 -2.86 -47.34 -14.02
N PHE A 668 -1.57 -47.09 -13.77
CA PHE A 668 -1.19 -45.94 -12.94
C PHE A 668 -1.36 -44.61 -13.68
N LEU A 669 -1.78 -43.58 -12.95
CA LEU A 669 -1.80 -42.19 -13.42
C LEU A 669 -0.53 -41.47 -12.94
N TRP A 670 0.23 -40.96 -13.89
CA TRP A 670 1.44 -40.18 -13.62
C TRP A 670 1.16 -38.71 -13.74
N VAL A 671 1.57 -37.91 -12.75
CA VAL A 671 1.29 -36.47 -12.69
C VAL A 671 2.59 -35.70 -12.49
N ALA A 672 2.82 -34.68 -13.32
CA ALA A 672 3.86 -33.69 -13.12
C ALA A 672 3.26 -32.49 -12.41
N GLU A 673 3.85 -32.14 -11.28
CA GLU A 673 3.44 -31.03 -10.43
C GLU A 673 4.47 -29.90 -10.51
N MET A 674 4.00 -28.67 -10.71
CA MET A 674 4.84 -27.48 -10.89
C MET A 674 4.67 -26.48 -9.74
N ARG A 675 4.90 -26.96 -8.51
CA ARG A 675 4.81 -26.16 -7.26
C ARG A 675 5.83 -25.02 -7.16
N ASP A 676 6.80 -25.00 -8.05
CA ASP A 676 7.80 -23.95 -8.18
C ASP A 676 7.40 -22.85 -9.17
N TYR A 677 6.19 -22.87 -9.74
CA TYR A 677 5.72 -21.80 -10.60
C TYR A 677 5.36 -20.51 -9.82
N PRO A 678 5.73 -19.30 -10.30
CA PRO A 678 6.62 -19.01 -11.42
C PRO A 678 8.10 -18.83 -11.01
N LEU A 679 8.40 -18.68 -9.72
CA LEU A 679 9.69 -18.14 -9.23
C LEU A 679 10.52 -19.12 -8.38
N GLY A 680 10.12 -20.38 -8.26
CA GLY A 680 10.67 -21.30 -7.26
C GLY A 680 9.87 -21.30 -5.96
N ILE A 681 10.05 -22.34 -5.16
CA ILE A 681 9.36 -22.50 -3.86
C ILE A 681 9.77 -21.48 -2.79
N ASP A 682 10.79 -20.66 -3.06
CA ASP A 682 11.28 -19.59 -2.19
C ASP A 682 11.40 -18.24 -2.90
N ALA A 683 10.79 -18.10 -4.09
CA ALA A 683 10.90 -16.93 -4.96
C ALA A 683 12.34 -16.58 -5.43
N THR A 684 13.35 -17.39 -5.10
CA THR A 684 14.74 -17.21 -5.54
C THR A 684 15.19 -18.25 -6.57
N GLY A 685 14.24 -19.02 -7.11
CA GLY A 685 14.46 -20.04 -8.13
C GLY A 685 14.71 -21.44 -7.60
N LYS A 686 14.49 -21.71 -6.29
CA LYS A 686 14.63 -23.07 -5.75
C LYS A 686 13.62 -24.03 -6.41
N PRO A 687 14.07 -25.16 -6.98
CA PRO A 687 13.19 -26.16 -7.57
C PRO A 687 12.24 -26.78 -6.53
N GLY A 688 11.01 -27.06 -6.97
CA GLY A 688 9.98 -27.68 -6.14
C GLY A 688 9.03 -28.61 -6.89
N GLY A 689 9.16 -28.68 -8.21
CA GLY A 689 8.38 -29.60 -9.02
C GLY A 689 8.69 -31.06 -8.71
N ARG A 690 7.69 -31.92 -8.87
CA ARG A 690 7.78 -33.36 -8.59
C ARG A 690 6.94 -34.17 -9.56
N ILE A 691 7.25 -35.47 -9.69
CA ILE A 691 6.43 -36.45 -10.41
C ILE A 691 5.78 -37.36 -9.37
N LYS A 692 4.45 -37.50 -9.44
CA LYS A 692 3.68 -38.44 -8.62
C LYS A 692 3.15 -39.60 -9.46
N ARG A 693 3.06 -40.76 -8.82
CA ARG A 693 2.39 -41.97 -9.32
C ARG A 693 1.15 -42.21 -8.47
N LEU A 694 -0.01 -42.20 -9.10
CA LEU A 694 -1.31 -42.42 -8.47
C LEU A 694 -1.83 -43.81 -8.83
N LYS A 695 -2.46 -44.46 -7.85
CA LYS A 695 -3.03 -45.80 -7.96
C LYS A 695 -4.51 -45.80 -7.57
N ASP A 696 -5.32 -46.34 -8.47
CA ASP A 696 -6.70 -46.77 -8.22
C ASP A 696 -6.63 -48.18 -7.60
N VAL A 697 -7.12 -48.30 -6.36
CA VAL A 697 -6.99 -49.52 -5.55
C VAL A 697 -8.11 -50.50 -5.80
N ASP A 698 -9.33 -50.02 -6.07
CA ASP A 698 -10.54 -50.85 -6.19
C ASP A 698 -11.10 -50.95 -7.62
N GLY A 699 -10.52 -50.22 -8.56
CA GLY A 699 -10.81 -50.24 -9.98
C GLY A 699 -12.06 -49.45 -10.36
N ASP A 700 -12.50 -48.50 -9.53
CA ASP A 700 -13.69 -47.69 -9.79
C ASP A 700 -13.41 -46.43 -10.64
N GLY A 701 -12.13 -46.15 -10.93
CA GLY A 701 -11.67 -44.99 -11.70
C GLY A 701 -11.36 -43.75 -10.86
N VAL A 702 -11.52 -43.80 -9.55
CA VAL A 702 -11.01 -42.84 -8.59
C VAL A 702 -9.65 -43.34 -8.07
N TYR A 703 -8.73 -42.41 -7.78
CA TYR A 703 -7.41 -42.74 -7.28
C TYR A 703 -7.33 -42.47 -5.78
N GLU A 704 -6.96 -43.47 -4.98
CA GLU A 704 -6.91 -43.35 -3.51
C GLU A 704 -5.49 -43.16 -2.98
N GLU A 705 -4.48 -43.65 -3.70
CA GLU A 705 -3.08 -43.65 -3.27
C GLU A 705 -2.22 -42.82 -4.21
N ALA A 706 -1.31 -42.02 -3.65
CA ALA A 706 -0.31 -41.28 -4.41
C ALA A 706 1.08 -41.43 -3.76
N SER A 707 2.10 -41.63 -4.59
CA SER A 707 3.50 -41.73 -4.18
C SER A 707 4.35 -40.74 -4.98
N VAL A 708 5.37 -40.17 -4.35
CA VAL A 708 6.34 -39.30 -5.05
C VAL A 708 7.37 -40.19 -5.72
N PHE A 709 7.39 -40.18 -7.04
CA PHE A 709 8.35 -40.95 -7.84
C PHE A 709 9.70 -40.23 -7.96
N LEU A 710 9.66 -38.91 -8.20
CA LEU A 710 10.86 -38.08 -8.32
C LEU A 710 10.56 -36.65 -7.87
N ASP A 711 11.45 -36.06 -7.06
CA ASP A 711 11.26 -34.72 -6.46
C ASP A 711 12.42 -33.76 -6.80
N GLY A 712 12.24 -32.47 -6.53
CA GLY A 712 13.27 -31.42 -6.71
C GLY A 712 13.57 -31.11 -8.17
N ILE A 713 12.58 -31.26 -9.05
CA ILE A 713 12.70 -31.03 -10.49
C ILE A 713 12.32 -29.56 -10.77
N PRO A 714 13.16 -28.79 -11.46
CA PRO A 714 12.81 -27.41 -11.81
C PRO A 714 11.75 -27.38 -12.90
N PHE A 715 10.56 -26.88 -12.58
CA PHE A 715 9.49 -26.61 -13.54
C PHE A 715 9.21 -27.76 -14.54
N PRO A 716 8.86 -28.98 -14.08
CA PRO A 716 8.54 -30.09 -14.96
C PRO A 716 7.29 -29.79 -15.79
N SER A 717 7.27 -30.19 -17.06
CA SER A 717 6.27 -29.70 -18.03
C SER A 717 5.72 -30.79 -18.97
N GLY A 718 6.15 -32.05 -18.84
CA GLY A 718 5.72 -33.11 -19.73
C GLY A 718 6.18 -34.50 -19.29
N LEU A 719 5.31 -35.48 -19.53
CA LEU A 719 5.45 -36.91 -19.18
C LEU A 719 5.06 -37.78 -20.38
N TYR A 720 5.21 -39.11 -20.27
CA TYR A 720 6.15 -39.91 -21.05
C TYR A 720 6.32 -41.36 -20.59
N PRO A 721 5.32 -42.15 -20.13
CA PRO A 721 5.59 -43.51 -19.66
C PRO A 721 6.26 -44.39 -20.74
N TRP A 722 7.39 -45.00 -20.40
CA TRP A 722 8.18 -45.81 -21.32
C TRP A 722 8.94 -46.91 -20.58
N GLU A 723 8.70 -48.16 -20.96
CA GLU A 723 9.27 -49.34 -20.30
C GLU A 723 9.01 -49.31 -18.78
N ASN A 724 10.06 -49.32 -17.95
CA ASN A 724 9.97 -49.26 -16.48
C ASN A 724 10.18 -47.85 -15.92
N GLY A 725 9.92 -46.81 -16.71
CA GLY A 725 10.18 -45.43 -16.32
C GLY A 725 9.40 -44.39 -17.12
N LEU A 726 9.87 -43.15 -17.08
CA LEU A 726 9.27 -41.99 -17.72
C LEU A 726 10.29 -41.12 -18.44
N TRP A 727 9.90 -40.64 -19.61
CA TRP A 727 10.47 -39.44 -20.22
C TRP A 727 9.88 -38.20 -19.57
N VAL A 728 10.74 -37.30 -19.11
CA VAL A 728 10.36 -36.06 -18.44
C VAL A 728 11.00 -34.87 -19.15
N SER A 729 10.19 -33.86 -19.49
CA SER A 729 10.69 -32.55 -19.90
C SER A 729 10.75 -31.60 -18.72
N ALA A 730 11.91 -31.02 -18.49
CA ALA A 730 12.15 -29.97 -17.50
C ALA A 730 13.37 -29.17 -17.96
N ALA A 731 13.15 -28.00 -18.56
CA ALA A 731 14.23 -27.19 -19.11
C ALA A 731 15.31 -26.96 -18.04
N PRO A 732 16.61 -27.09 -18.37
CA PRO A 732 17.18 -27.13 -19.72
C PRO A 732 17.32 -28.55 -20.30
N HIS A 733 16.65 -29.55 -19.71
CA HIS A 733 16.82 -30.96 -20.04
C HIS A 733 15.53 -31.66 -20.49
N VAL A 734 15.72 -32.72 -21.28
CA VAL A 734 14.79 -33.85 -21.36
C VAL A 734 15.55 -35.07 -20.87
N PHE A 735 14.99 -35.78 -19.89
CA PHE A 735 15.66 -36.87 -19.20
C PHE A 735 14.75 -38.09 -19.08
N PHE A 736 15.36 -39.25 -18.85
CA PHE A 736 14.66 -40.49 -18.53
C PHE A 736 14.89 -40.82 -17.06
N ALA A 737 13.82 -41.20 -16.35
CA ALA A 737 13.88 -41.66 -14.97
C ALA A 737 13.15 -43.00 -14.84
N ALA A 738 13.69 -43.94 -14.07
CA ALA A 738 13.14 -45.29 -13.97
C ALA A 738 13.26 -45.84 -12.55
N ASP A 739 12.29 -46.68 -12.21
CA ASP A 739 12.27 -47.53 -11.02
C ASP A 739 12.88 -48.89 -11.40
N LEU A 740 13.93 -49.29 -10.69
CA LEU A 740 14.69 -50.50 -11.00
C LEU A 740 14.37 -51.65 -10.04
N ASP A 741 13.76 -51.37 -8.89
CA ASP A 741 13.42 -52.36 -7.87
C ASP A 741 11.93 -52.49 -7.54
N ASP A 742 11.09 -51.75 -8.27
CA ASP A 742 9.62 -51.74 -8.22
C ASP A 742 9.06 -51.22 -6.88
N ASP A 743 9.80 -50.35 -6.18
CA ASP A 743 9.36 -49.71 -4.93
C ASP A 743 8.47 -48.47 -5.13
N GLY A 744 8.36 -47.98 -6.37
CA GLY A 744 7.59 -46.79 -6.74
C GLY A 744 8.36 -45.49 -6.78
N GLN A 745 9.68 -45.51 -6.61
CA GLN A 745 10.56 -44.36 -6.66
C GLN A 745 11.59 -44.51 -7.78
N ALA A 746 12.08 -43.38 -8.29
CA ALA A 746 13.10 -43.40 -9.32
C ALA A 746 14.49 -43.70 -8.74
N ASP A 747 15.00 -44.91 -8.95
CA ASP A 747 16.39 -45.28 -8.67
C ASP A 747 17.39 -44.70 -9.66
N PHE A 748 16.91 -44.43 -10.87
CA PHE A 748 17.74 -44.03 -12.00
C PHE A 748 17.21 -42.75 -12.61
N ARG A 749 18.13 -41.82 -12.89
CA ARG A 749 17.86 -40.62 -13.70
C ARG A 749 19.03 -40.34 -14.62
N ARG A 750 18.74 -40.12 -15.91
CA ARG A 750 19.75 -39.73 -16.90
C ARG A 750 19.24 -38.63 -17.81
N ASN A 751 19.98 -37.52 -17.84
CA ASN A 751 19.77 -36.48 -18.85
C ASN A 751 20.13 -37.03 -20.22
N MET A 752 19.19 -36.93 -21.16
CA MET A 752 19.36 -37.47 -22.52
C MET A 752 19.58 -36.35 -23.53
N PHE A 753 18.88 -35.23 -23.35
CA PHE A 753 19.01 -34.03 -24.16
C PHE A 753 19.17 -32.81 -23.24
N SER A 754 20.01 -31.87 -23.64
CA SER A 754 20.31 -30.65 -22.88
C SER A 754 20.35 -29.45 -23.81
N GLY A 755 20.07 -28.26 -23.28
CA GLY A 755 20.16 -26.99 -24.03
C GLY A 755 18.82 -26.44 -24.49
N PHE A 756 17.71 -26.97 -23.96
CA PHE A 756 16.39 -26.33 -24.11
C PHE A 756 16.41 -24.98 -23.40
N GLY A 757 15.86 -23.94 -24.03
CA GLY A 757 15.81 -22.62 -23.42
C GLY A 757 14.90 -22.61 -22.20
N GLU A 758 15.34 -21.97 -21.11
CA GLU A 758 14.53 -21.83 -19.89
C GLU A 758 13.49 -20.71 -20.02
N GLY A 759 13.77 -19.62 -20.76
CA GLY A 759 12.76 -18.66 -21.22
C GLY A 759 11.62 -18.31 -20.22
N ASN A 760 10.41 -18.13 -20.76
CA ASN A 760 9.18 -18.05 -19.96
C ASN A 760 8.76 -19.47 -19.54
N GLN A 761 8.47 -19.67 -18.25
CA GLN A 761 8.03 -20.92 -17.64
C GLN A 761 6.87 -21.58 -18.42
N GLN A 762 5.95 -20.79 -18.95
CA GLN A 762 4.79 -21.25 -19.72
C GLN A 762 5.14 -21.77 -21.13
N HIS A 763 6.26 -21.33 -21.72
CA HIS A 763 6.61 -21.61 -23.12
C HIS A 763 7.85 -22.51 -23.25
N ARG A 764 8.10 -23.36 -22.25
CA ARG A 764 9.21 -24.32 -22.24
C ARG A 764 8.87 -25.57 -23.06
N VAL A 765 9.88 -26.42 -23.29
CA VAL A 765 9.69 -27.77 -23.86
C VAL A 765 8.60 -28.53 -23.11
N ASN A 766 7.65 -29.18 -23.80
CA ASN A 766 6.54 -29.89 -23.16
C ASN A 766 5.83 -30.91 -24.08
N GLY A 767 4.87 -31.64 -23.51
CA GLY A 767 3.78 -32.33 -24.20
C GLY A 767 4.22 -33.39 -25.21
N PHE A 768 4.69 -34.54 -24.70
CA PHE A 768 5.13 -35.66 -25.52
C PHE A 768 3.96 -36.43 -26.13
N THR A 769 4.11 -36.88 -27.38
CA THR A 769 3.14 -37.76 -28.06
C THR A 769 3.87 -38.80 -28.91
N TYR A 770 3.45 -40.06 -28.84
CA TYR A 770 4.05 -41.14 -29.62
C TYR A 770 3.49 -41.22 -31.05
N GLY A 771 4.42 -41.17 -32.02
CA GLY A 771 4.14 -41.20 -33.45
C GLY A 771 3.93 -42.62 -33.99
N LEU A 772 3.30 -42.73 -35.16
CA LEU A 772 3.12 -43.99 -35.90
C LEU A 772 4.43 -44.58 -36.41
N ASP A 773 5.52 -43.81 -36.36
CA ASP A 773 6.86 -44.17 -36.79
C ASP A 773 7.79 -44.58 -35.64
N HIS A 774 7.22 -44.75 -34.44
CA HIS A 774 7.92 -45.12 -33.20
C HIS A 774 8.79 -44.02 -32.56
N TRP A 775 8.59 -42.76 -32.95
CA TRP A 775 9.27 -41.61 -32.34
C TRP A 775 8.38 -40.90 -31.33
N LEU A 776 8.98 -40.27 -30.31
CA LEU A 776 8.30 -39.34 -29.42
C LEU A 776 8.45 -37.92 -29.97
N TYR A 777 7.34 -37.21 -30.06
CA TYR A 777 7.24 -35.84 -30.55
C TYR A 777 7.01 -34.90 -29.38
N GLY A 778 7.65 -33.74 -29.37
CA GLY A 778 7.47 -32.73 -28.33
C GLY A 778 7.34 -31.32 -28.88
N ALA A 779 6.63 -30.49 -28.13
CA ALA A 779 6.50 -29.05 -28.37
C ALA A 779 7.68 -28.31 -27.74
N ASN A 780 8.20 -27.26 -28.39
CA ASN A 780 9.35 -26.49 -27.87
C ASN A 780 8.99 -25.06 -27.42
N GLY A 781 7.73 -24.65 -27.56
CA GLY A 781 7.31 -23.28 -27.30
C GLY A 781 8.13 -22.24 -28.08
N ASP A 782 8.31 -21.05 -27.50
CA ASP A 782 9.15 -19.99 -28.07
C ASP A 782 10.52 -19.84 -27.41
N SER A 783 10.86 -20.74 -26.48
CA SER A 783 12.12 -20.72 -25.74
C SER A 783 13.34 -21.13 -26.56
N GLY A 784 13.15 -21.84 -27.68
CA GLY A 784 14.24 -22.22 -28.60
C GLY A 784 15.26 -23.17 -27.94
N GLY A 785 16.53 -23.01 -28.29
CA GLY A 785 17.63 -23.80 -27.72
C GLY A 785 18.56 -24.44 -28.75
N GLU A 786 19.77 -24.76 -28.30
CA GLU A 786 20.76 -25.55 -29.04
C GLU A 786 20.92 -26.90 -28.33
N ILE A 787 20.19 -27.90 -28.82
CA ILE A 787 20.00 -29.16 -28.14
C ILE A 787 21.18 -30.07 -28.41
N SER A 788 21.91 -30.40 -27.35
CA SER A 788 22.94 -31.43 -27.37
C SER A 788 22.35 -32.75 -26.89
N SER A 789 22.37 -33.76 -27.75
CA SER A 789 22.09 -35.15 -27.37
C SER A 789 23.28 -35.71 -26.60
N LEU A 790 23.06 -36.00 -25.32
CA LEU A 790 24.04 -36.65 -24.44
C LEU A 790 24.12 -38.16 -24.70
N TRP A 791 23.34 -38.66 -25.66
CA TRP A 791 23.34 -40.05 -26.10
C TRP A 791 24.06 -40.24 -27.44
N SER A 792 23.82 -39.36 -28.42
CA SER A 792 24.34 -39.49 -29.79
C SER A 792 25.41 -38.45 -30.15
N ASN A 793 25.78 -37.54 -29.24
CA ASN A 793 26.67 -36.39 -29.49
C ASN A 793 26.24 -35.49 -30.66
N GLN A 794 24.95 -35.55 -31.03
CA GLN A 794 24.36 -34.69 -32.04
C GLN A 794 23.97 -33.34 -31.42
N THR A 795 24.16 -32.25 -32.16
CA THR A 795 23.66 -30.92 -31.80
C THR A 795 22.60 -30.47 -32.80
N VAL A 796 21.45 -30.00 -32.31
CA VAL A 796 20.30 -29.60 -33.12
C VAL A 796 19.76 -28.26 -32.64
N ASN A 797 19.60 -27.30 -33.55
CA ASN A 797 19.00 -26.00 -33.23
C ASN A 797 17.47 -26.08 -33.33
N LEU A 798 16.76 -25.66 -32.26
CA LEU A 798 15.29 -25.65 -32.21
C LEU A 798 14.67 -24.25 -32.30
N ARG A 799 15.40 -23.26 -32.81
CA ARG A 799 14.83 -21.92 -33.00
C ARG A 799 13.66 -21.99 -33.99
N TYR A 800 12.47 -21.62 -33.52
CA TYR A 800 11.20 -21.70 -34.27
C TYR A 800 10.84 -23.12 -34.77
N LYS A 801 11.25 -24.15 -34.03
CA LYS A 801 11.06 -25.57 -34.38
C LYS A 801 10.59 -26.36 -33.17
N ASP A 802 9.65 -27.28 -33.40
CA ASP A 802 9.35 -28.40 -32.51
C ASP A 802 10.38 -29.53 -32.76
N PHE A 803 10.26 -30.65 -32.04
CA PHE A 803 11.21 -31.75 -32.16
C PHE A 803 10.56 -33.12 -32.08
N ARG A 804 11.34 -34.13 -32.46
CA ARG A 804 11.08 -35.54 -32.16
C ARG A 804 12.38 -36.25 -31.79
N PHE A 805 12.27 -37.32 -31.01
CA PHE A 805 13.39 -38.20 -30.71
C PHE A 805 12.97 -39.67 -30.65
N HIS A 806 13.90 -40.56 -30.95
CA HIS A 806 13.66 -41.99 -30.88
C HIS A 806 14.04 -42.51 -29.48
N PRO A 807 13.08 -43.01 -28.67
CA PRO A 807 13.31 -43.35 -27.26
C PRO A 807 14.33 -44.49 -27.07
N GLY A 808 14.48 -45.40 -28.05
CA GLY A 808 15.43 -46.51 -27.95
C GLY A 808 16.84 -46.24 -28.49
N THR A 809 17.07 -45.15 -29.24
CA THR A 809 18.37 -44.89 -29.91
C THR A 809 18.94 -43.51 -29.62
N GLY A 810 18.15 -42.57 -29.09
CA GLY A 810 18.59 -41.21 -28.79
C GLY A 810 18.80 -40.33 -30.01
N GLN A 811 18.37 -40.76 -31.19
CA GLN A 811 18.32 -39.91 -32.38
C GLN A 811 17.35 -38.76 -32.13
N PHE A 812 17.73 -37.54 -32.53
CA PHE A 812 16.98 -36.32 -32.26
C PHE A 812 16.86 -35.47 -33.53
N GLU A 813 15.68 -34.96 -33.81
CA GLU A 813 15.41 -34.19 -35.03
C GLU A 813 14.55 -32.96 -34.76
N ALA A 814 14.92 -31.84 -35.37
CA ALA A 814 14.05 -30.67 -35.49
C ALA A 814 13.02 -30.89 -36.60
N ILE A 815 11.75 -30.60 -36.27
CA ILE A 815 10.60 -30.70 -37.17
C ILE A 815 9.92 -29.33 -37.31
N GLU A 816 8.99 -29.22 -38.25
CA GLU A 816 8.12 -28.06 -38.37
C GLU A 816 7.38 -27.77 -37.08
N GLY A 817 7.14 -26.49 -36.79
CA GLY A 817 6.24 -26.08 -35.72
C GLY A 817 6.89 -25.21 -34.67
N GLN A 818 6.05 -24.53 -33.92
CA GLN A 818 6.43 -23.75 -32.76
C GLN A 818 5.22 -23.79 -31.82
N THR A 819 4.93 -24.99 -31.35
CA THR A 819 3.75 -25.29 -30.54
C THR A 819 4.04 -24.87 -29.11
N GLN A 820 3.15 -24.10 -28.47
CA GLN A 820 3.33 -23.71 -27.07
C GLN A 820 2.89 -24.80 -26.10
N PHE A 821 1.81 -25.52 -26.39
CA PHE A 821 1.24 -26.49 -25.45
C PHE A 821 0.84 -27.78 -26.17
N GLY A 822 1.68 -28.81 -26.08
CA GLY A 822 1.39 -30.15 -26.57
C GLY A 822 1.24 -30.26 -28.09
N ARG A 823 2.10 -31.05 -28.71
CA ARG A 823 1.91 -31.44 -30.12
C ARG A 823 1.15 -32.76 -30.16
N ARG A 824 -0.08 -32.76 -30.67
CA ARG A 824 -0.99 -33.93 -30.66
C ARG A 824 -1.25 -34.45 -32.07
N ARG A 825 -1.61 -35.74 -32.20
CA ARG A 825 -1.96 -36.36 -33.48
C ARG A 825 -3.30 -37.07 -33.44
N ASP A 826 -3.88 -37.26 -34.63
CA ASP A 826 -4.95 -38.22 -34.82
C ASP A 826 -4.44 -39.62 -35.19
N ASP A 827 -5.37 -40.57 -35.42
CA ASP A 827 -5.05 -41.95 -35.81
C ASP A 827 -4.45 -42.08 -37.22
N TRP A 828 -4.61 -41.06 -38.06
CA TRP A 828 -4.11 -41.04 -39.43
C TRP A 828 -2.73 -40.38 -39.56
N GLY A 829 -2.16 -39.90 -38.45
CA GLY A 829 -0.84 -39.26 -38.41
C GLY A 829 -0.85 -37.78 -38.78
N ASN A 830 -2.02 -37.12 -38.76
CA ASN A 830 -2.12 -35.67 -38.87
C ASN A 830 -1.75 -35.04 -37.53
N TRP A 831 -0.95 -33.96 -37.56
CA TRP A 831 -0.43 -33.31 -36.36
C TRP A 831 -1.03 -31.93 -36.15
N PHE A 832 -1.32 -31.61 -34.89
CA PHE A 832 -1.94 -30.37 -34.46
C PHE A 832 -1.12 -29.71 -33.36
N GLY A 833 -1.22 -28.39 -33.28
CA GLY A 833 -0.62 -27.60 -32.22
C GLY A 833 -1.33 -26.26 -32.08
N ASN A 834 -0.92 -25.46 -31.10
CA ASN A 834 -1.52 -24.17 -30.82
C ASN A 834 -0.55 -23.19 -30.14
N ASN A 835 -1.05 -21.97 -29.90
CA ASN A 835 -0.48 -20.98 -29.00
C ASN A 835 -1.60 -20.17 -28.31
N ASN A 836 -1.27 -19.41 -27.27
CA ASN A 836 -2.19 -18.61 -26.47
C ASN A 836 -3.34 -17.94 -27.27
N PRO A 837 -3.07 -17.11 -28.31
CA PRO A 837 -4.12 -16.38 -29.02
C PRO A 837 -4.87 -17.18 -30.11
N ASN A 838 -4.53 -18.45 -30.34
CA ASN A 838 -5.11 -19.26 -31.41
C ASN A 838 -5.43 -20.68 -30.95
N TRP A 839 -6.70 -21.08 -31.08
CA TRP A 839 -7.22 -22.38 -30.67
C TRP A 839 -6.36 -23.56 -31.12
N LEU A 840 -6.14 -23.69 -32.43
CA LEU A 840 -5.38 -24.80 -33.01
C LEU A 840 -4.98 -24.52 -34.47
N TRP A 841 -4.02 -25.28 -34.96
CA TRP A 841 -3.67 -25.38 -36.36
C TRP A 841 -3.31 -26.82 -36.74
N HIS A 842 -3.39 -27.13 -38.03
CA HIS A 842 -2.96 -28.40 -38.60
C HIS A 842 -1.62 -28.24 -39.33
N TYR A 843 -0.66 -29.13 -39.06
CA TYR A 843 0.62 -29.25 -39.75
C TYR A 843 0.46 -30.11 -41.02
N TYR A 844 -0.09 -29.51 -42.08
CA TYR A 844 -0.44 -30.23 -43.31
C TYR A 844 0.75 -30.56 -44.24
N LEU A 845 1.92 -29.92 -44.02
CA LEU A 845 3.12 -30.13 -44.84
C LEU A 845 4.38 -30.32 -43.97
N PRO A 846 4.81 -31.57 -43.72
CA PRO A 846 6.02 -31.85 -42.95
C PRO A 846 7.30 -31.29 -43.57
N ASP A 847 8.22 -30.78 -42.73
CA ASP A 847 9.50 -30.16 -43.14
C ASP A 847 10.39 -31.12 -43.95
N SER A 848 10.21 -32.44 -43.79
CA SER A 848 10.95 -33.47 -44.53
C SER A 848 10.68 -33.46 -46.04
N TYR A 849 9.53 -32.95 -46.47
CA TYR A 849 9.24 -32.72 -47.89
C TYR A 849 9.99 -31.50 -48.42
N SER A 850 9.97 -30.38 -47.67
CA SER A 850 10.70 -29.16 -48.00
C SER A 850 12.22 -29.38 -48.07
N LYS A 851 12.78 -30.21 -47.19
CA LYS A 851 14.21 -30.59 -47.20
C LYS A 851 14.62 -31.40 -48.44
N ARG A 852 13.68 -32.07 -49.13
CA ARG A 852 13.95 -32.85 -50.35
C ARG A 852 13.86 -32.03 -51.64
N ALA A 853 13.19 -30.87 -51.62
CA ALA A 853 12.94 -30.03 -52.79
C ALA A 853 13.58 -28.64 -52.63
N VAL A 854 14.88 -28.54 -52.90
CA VAL A 854 15.70 -27.32 -52.63
C VAL A 854 15.31 -26.09 -53.49
N ILE A 855 14.39 -26.22 -54.46
CA ILE A 855 14.11 -25.17 -55.48
C ILE A 855 12.64 -24.67 -55.48
N LEU A 856 11.72 -25.28 -54.72
CA LEU A 856 10.31 -24.85 -54.65
C LEU A 856 10.00 -24.24 -53.28
N ASP A 857 9.55 -22.98 -53.26
CA ASP A 857 8.89 -22.39 -52.09
C ASP A 857 7.51 -23.04 -51.94
N LEU A 858 7.37 -23.91 -50.93
CA LEU A 858 6.14 -24.65 -50.64
C LEU A 858 5.20 -23.89 -49.69
N GLY A 859 5.55 -22.65 -49.29
CA GLY A 859 4.75 -21.83 -48.39
C GLY A 859 4.76 -22.30 -46.92
N SER A 860 3.70 -21.98 -46.19
CA SER A 860 3.55 -22.36 -44.77
C SER A 860 3.41 -23.87 -44.60
N ASN A 861 3.99 -24.42 -43.54
CA ASN A 861 3.84 -25.82 -43.13
C ASN A 861 2.60 -26.08 -42.23
N LYS A 862 1.91 -25.00 -41.83
CA LYS A 862 0.71 -25.05 -40.99
C LYS A 862 -0.43 -24.18 -41.52
N ILE A 863 -1.65 -24.60 -41.24
CA ILE A 863 -2.89 -23.85 -41.51
C ILE A 863 -3.64 -23.69 -40.19
N GLN A 864 -3.94 -22.44 -39.82
CA GLN A 864 -4.72 -22.13 -38.63
C GLN A 864 -6.19 -22.52 -38.84
N LEU A 865 -6.77 -23.20 -37.85
CA LEU A 865 -8.17 -23.59 -37.84
C LEU A 865 -8.94 -22.67 -36.89
N ALA A 866 -10.26 -22.51 -37.09
CA ALA A 866 -11.11 -21.65 -36.25
C ALA A 866 -10.55 -20.21 -36.07
N ALA A 867 -10.04 -19.62 -37.16
CA ALA A 867 -9.30 -18.36 -37.13
C ALA A 867 -10.18 -17.10 -37.29
N ASP A 868 -11.45 -17.26 -37.65
CA ASP A 868 -12.38 -16.15 -37.84
C ASP A 868 -12.79 -15.51 -36.50
N LEU A 869 -13.26 -14.27 -36.56
CA LEU A 869 -13.62 -13.50 -35.36
C LEU A 869 -14.75 -14.16 -34.55
N ALA A 870 -15.69 -14.85 -35.20
CA ALA A 870 -16.78 -15.50 -34.49
C ALA A 870 -16.26 -16.69 -33.67
N SER A 871 -15.37 -17.49 -34.25
CA SER A 871 -14.70 -18.60 -33.55
C SER A 871 -13.80 -18.16 -32.40
N LYS A 872 -13.26 -16.94 -32.43
CA LYS A 872 -12.42 -16.39 -31.35
C LYS A 872 -13.23 -15.88 -30.15
N LYS A 873 -14.53 -15.67 -30.30
CA LYS A 873 -15.40 -15.28 -29.21
C LYS A 873 -15.64 -16.47 -28.29
N ILE A 874 -15.59 -16.22 -26.98
CA ILE A 874 -15.89 -17.19 -25.94
C ILE A 874 -17.14 -16.78 -25.15
N ASP A 875 -17.83 -17.78 -24.63
CA ASP A 875 -19.05 -17.65 -23.83
C ASP A 875 -18.70 -17.93 -22.36
N GLN A 876 -17.88 -17.07 -21.75
CA GLN A 876 -17.48 -17.20 -20.34
C GLN A 876 -18.69 -17.09 -19.40
N ILE A 877 -18.73 -17.93 -18.36
CA ILE A 877 -19.80 -17.91 -17.34
C ILE A 877 -19.32 -17.48 -15.94
N ALA A 878 -18.00 -17.50 -15.69
CA ALA A 878 -17.41 -16.94 -14.48
C ALA A 878 -17.52 -15.41 -14.45
N PRO A 879 -17.66 -14.80 -13.25
CA PRO A 879 -17.46 -13.38 -13.07
C PRO A 879 -16.11 -12.93 -13.63
N SER A 880 -16.07 -11.75 -14.24
CA SER A 880 -14.84 -11.24 -14.83
C SER A 880 -13.84 -10.87 -13.73
N LEU A 881 -12.70 -11.53 -13.71
CA LEU A 881 -11.52 -11.04 -12.96
C LEU A 881 -10.63 -10.29 -13.93
N GLN A 882 -10.33 -9.02 -13.67
CA GLN A 882 -9.37 -8.28 -14.48
C GLN A 882 -7.96 -8.77 -14.14
N ARG A 883 -7.46 -9.71 -14.96
CA ARG A 883 -6.09 -10.22 -14.86
C ARG A 883 -5.15 -9.34 -15.68
N PHE A 884 -3.93 -9.18 -15.19
CA PHE A 884 -2.92 -8.29 -15.76
C PHE A 884 -2.55 -8.63 -17.22
N ASN A 885 -2.76 -9.88 -17.63
CA ASN A 885 -2.53 -10.39 -18.98
C ASN A 885 -3.75 -10.30 -19.93
N ASP A 886 -4.92 -9.82 -19.46
CA ASP A 886 -6.19 -9.87 -20.20
C ASP A 886 -6.90 -8.51 -20.33
N VAL A 887 -6.19 -7.40 -20.10
CA VAL A 887 -6.75 -6.04 -20.19
C VAL A 887 -7.38 -5.81 -21.58
N GLY A 888 -8.70 -5.62 -21.61
CA GLY A 888 -9.46 -5.36 -22.85
C GLY A 888 -9.74 -6.59 -23.73
N MET A 889 -9.36 -7.80 -23.32
CA MET A 889 -9.51 -9.03 -24.11
C MET A 889 -10.70 -9.91 -23.68
N ARG A 890 -11.57 -9.37 -22.81
CA ARG A 890 -12.77 -10.07 -22.32
C ARG A 890 -13.59 -10.67 -23.46
N GLY A 891 -14.07 -11.90 -23.25
CA GLY A 891 -14.93 -12.58 -24.20
C GLY A 891 -14.20 -13.05 -25.47
N HIS A 892 -12.87 -13.05 -25.48
CA HIS A 892 -12.06 -13.61 -26.56
C HIS A 892 -10.99 -14.57 -26.02
N VAL A 893 -10.59 -15.54 -26.85
CA VAL A 893 -9.50 -16.48 -26.53
C VAL A 893 -8.18 -15.75 -26.26
N THR A 894 -7.55 -16.01 -25.12
CA THR A 894 -6.24 -15.45 -24.76
C THR A 894 -5.22 -16.50 -24.31
N SER A 895 -5.66 -17.70 -23.93
CA SER A 895 -4.85 -18.73 -23.31
C SER A 895 -5.13 -20.15 -23.83
N ALA A 896 -5.50 -20.28 -25.11
CA ALA A 896 -5.71 -21.60 -25.70
C ALA A 896 -4.51 -22.53 -25.41
N CYS A 897 -4.75 -23.77 -24.99
CA CYS A 897 -3.70 -24.75 -24.74
C CYS A 897 -4.14 -26.19 -25.03
N SER A 898 -3.15 -27.03 -25.38
CA SER A 898 -3.25 -28.49 -25.49
C SER A 898 -4.39 -29.01 -26.38
N PRO A 899 -4.45 -28.65 -27.68
CA PRO A 899 -5.47 -29.14 -28.60
C PRO A 899 -5.39 -30.66 -28.71
N THR A 900 -6.34 -31.36 -28.12
CA THR A 900 -6.32 -32.82 -27.97
C THR A 900 -7.39 -33.44 -28.84
N ILE A 901 -6.95 -34.21 -29.83
CA ILE A 901 -7.84 -34.99 -30.69
C ILE A 901 -8.41 -36.13 -29.86
N TYR A 902 -9.73 -36.21 -29.79
CA TYR A 902 -10.44 -37.32 -29.17
C TYR A 902 -10.38 -38.54 -30.11
N ARG A 903 -9.94 -39.69 -29.59
CA ARG A 903 -9.59 -40.88 -30.38
C ARG A 903 -10.35 -42.15 -29.96
N ASP A 904 -11.27 -42.01 -29.02
CA ASP A 904 -12.12 -43.11 -28.54
C ASP A 904 -13.55 -42.91 -29.07
N ASN A 905 -14.49 -43.81 -28.77
CA ASN A 905 -15.89 -43.73 -29.16
C ASN A 905 -16.88 -43.69 -27.97
N VAL A 906 -16.37 -43.54 -26.74
CA VAL A 906 -17.16 -43.47 -25.51
C VAL A 906 -18.03 -42.19 -25.41
N LEU A 907 -17.43 -41.01 -25.60
CA LEU A 907 -18.13 -39.71 -25.56
C LEU A 907 -18.97 -39.45 -26.81
N PHE A 908 -18.51 -39.92 -27.96
CA PHE A 908 -19.17 -39.74 -29.25
C PHE A 908 -19.12 -41.04 -30.05
N ASP A 909 -20.29 -41.58 -30.40
CA ASP A 909 -20.42 -42.76 -31.26
C ASP A 909 -20.82 -42.31 -32.68
N ASP A 910 -19.94 -41.54 -33.31
CA ASP A 910 -20.08 -41.09 -34.69
C ASP A 910 -18.74 -41.14 -35.45
N ASP A 911 -18.81 -40.88 -36.77
CA ASP A 911 -17.62 -40.90 -37.65
C ASP A 911 -16.90 -39.54 -37.73
N GLN A 912 -17.24 -38.59 -36.85
CA GLN A 912 -16.63 -37.27 -36.83
C GLN A 912 -15.35 -37.26 -35.99
N GLN A 913 -14.48 -36.29 -36.29
CA GLN A 913 -13.25 -36.10 -35.54
C GLN A 913 -13.42 -34.93 -34.58
N HIS A 914 -13.38 -35.22 -33.29
CA HIS A 914 -13.58 -34.23 -32.23
C HIS A 914 -12.23 -33.74 -31.70
N VAL A 915 -12.14 -32.44 -31.38
CA VAL A 915 -10.97 -31.85 -30.72
C VAL A 915 -11.40 -30.97 -29.56
N PHE A 916 -10.71 -31.15 -28.43
CA PHE A 916 -10.87 -30.31 -27.25
C PHE A 916 -9.67 -29.39 -27.08
N VAL A 917 -9.92 -28.13 -26.73
CA VAL A 917 -8.89 -27.13 -26.47
C VAL A 917 -9.24 -26.41 -25.17
N SER A 918 -8.32 -26.42 -24.21
CA SER A 918 -8.51 -25.73 -22.93
C SER A 918 -8.29 -24.23 -23.07
N GLU A 919 -9.03 -23.43 -22.30
CA GLU A 919 -8.88 -21.98 -22.16
C GLU A 919 -8.99 -21.64 -20.65
N PRO A 920 -7.88 -21.76 -19.90
CA PRO A 920 -7.88 -21.65 -18.44
C PRO A 920 -8.00 -20.22 -17.92
N VAL A 921 -7.78 -19.17 -18.74
CA VAL A 921 -8.02 -17.79 -18.29
C VAL A 921 -9.51 -17.56 -18.02
N HIS A 922 -10.38 -18.16 -18.82
CA HIS A 922 -11.82 -18.03 -18.71
C HIS A 922 -12.51 -19.31 -18.18
N ASN A 923 -11.74 -20.21 -17.57
CA ASN A 923 -12.21 -21.42 -16.89
C ASN A 923 -13.11 -22.31 -17.76
N LEU A 924 -12.71 -22.57 -19.00
CA LEU A 924 -13.49 -23.34 -19.97
C LEU A 924 -12.66 -24.31 -20.83
N VAL A 925 -13.36 -25.26 -21.44
CA VAL A 925 -12.86 -26.14 -22.50
C VAL A 925 -13.76 -25.99 -23.71
N ARG A 926 -13.14 -25.74 -24.86
CA ARG A 926 -13.82 -25.63 -26.15
C ARG A 926 -13.72 -26.93 -26.93
N HIS A 927 -14.82 -27.27 -27.61
CA HIS A 927 -14.93 -28.42 -28.50
C HIS A 927 -15.14 -27.96 -29.95
N PHE A 928 -14.42 -28.58 -30.89
CA PHE A 928 -14.63 -28.42 -32.32
C PHE A 928 -14.79 -29.76 -33.03
N LEU A 929 -15.57 -29.75 -34.11
CA LEU A 929 -15.66 -30.80 -35.11
C LEU A 929 -14.67 -30.50 -36.24
N LEU A 930 -13.77 -31.44 -36.51
CA LEU A 930 -12.85 -31.37 -37.62
C LEU A 930 -13.46 -32.03 -38.86
N LYS A 931 -13.63 -31.24 -39.91
CA LYS A 931 -14.08 -31.72 -41.22
C LYS A 931 -12.93 -31.66 -42.21
N ARG A 932 -12.70 -32.75 -42.93
CA ARG A 932 -11.61 -32.81 -43.90
C ARG A 932 -11.89 -31.88 -45.09
N ASP A 933 -10.92 -31.03 -45.41
CA ASP A 933 -10.94 -30.11 -46.56
C ASP A 933 -9.62 -30.24 -47.35
N GLY A 934 -9.65 -31.07 -48.39
CA GLY A 934 -8.48 -31.38 -49.21
C GLY A 934 -7.35 -32.03 -48.41
N VAL A 935 -6.21 -31.33 -48.31
CA VAL A 935 -5.02 -31.75 -47.56
C VAL A 935 -5.02 -31.30 -46.10
N THR A 936 -6.05 -30.57 -45.68
CA THR A 936 -6.20 -30.03 -44.33
C THR A 936 -7.60 -30.27 -43.78
N PHE A 937 -7.97 -29.55 -42.73
CA PHE A 937 -9.27 -29.58 -42.09
C PHE A 937 -9.87 -28.18 -42.02
N THR A 938 -11.18 -28.10 -41.84
CA THR A 938 -11.88 -26.98 -41.21
C THR A 938 -12.28 -27.38 -39.80
N ALA A 939 -12.42 -26.40 -38.90
CA ALA A 939 -12.90 -26.60 -37.55
C ALA A 939 -14.15 -25.75 -37.32
N GLU A 940 -15.21 -26.34 -36.79
CA GLU A 940 -16.46 -25.66 -36.47
C GLU A 940 -16.98 -26.15 -35.11
N ARG A 941 -17.74 -25.31 -34.40
CA ARG A 941 -18.42 -25.72 -33.16
C ARG A 941 -19.63 -26.59 -33.51
N PRO A 942 -19.95 -27.65 -32.73
CA PRO A 942 -21.20 -28.37 -32.86
C PRO A 942 -22.42 -27.45 -32.75
N ASP A 943 -23.50 -27.74 -33.48
CA ASP A 943 -24.71 -26.90 -33.52
C ASP A 943 -25.35 -26.70 -32.13
N HIS A 944 -25.31 -27.71 -31.27
CA HIS A 944 -25.88 -27.67 -29.91
C HIS A 944 -24.97 -26.95 -28.88
N GLU A 945 -23.78 -26.52 -29.29
CA GLU A 945 -22.82 -25.78 -28.49
C GLU A 945 -22.64 -24.34 -28.99
N GLN A 946 -23.44 -23.86 -29.96
CA GLN A 946 -23.27 -22.49 -30.49
C GLN A 946 -23.54 -21.38 -29.45
N ALA A 947 -24.25 -21.71 -28.36
CA ALA A 947 -24.65 -20.77 -27.32
C ALA A 947 -23.97 -21.01 -25.95
N ARG A 948 -23.05 -21.97 -25.84
CA ARG A 948 -22.34 -22.32 -24.60
C ARG A 948 -21.04 -23.06 -24.90
N GLU A 949 -20.08 -23.07 -23.98
CA GLU A 949 -18.91 -23.92 -24.10
C GLU A 949 -19.24 -25.40 -23.87
N PHE A 950 -18.32 -26.30 -24.25
CA PHE A 950 -18.45 -27.71 -23.94
C PHE A 950 -18.42 -27.93 -22.42
N LEU A 951 -17.43 -27.34 -21.75
CA LEU A 951 -17.34 -27.28 -20.29
C LEU A 951 -16.92 -25.86 -19.90
N ALA A 952 -17.60 -25.27 -18.92
CA ALA A 952 -17.19 -23.99 -18.33
C ALA A 952 -17.50 -23.96 -16.83
N SER A 953 -16.77 -23.16 -16.04
CA SER A 953 -17.03 -22.99 -14.60
C SER A 953 -17.54 -21.58 -14.28
N ARG A 954 -18.47 -21.50 -13.33
CA ARG A 954 -18.84 -20.23 -12.66
C ARG A 954 -17.83 -19.81 -11.60
N ASP A 955 -16.91 -20.70 -11.22
CA ASP A 955 -15.83 -20.39 -10.29
C ASP A 955 -14.76 -19.52 -10.98
N PRO A 956 -14.40 -18.34 -10.43
CA PRO A 956 -13.33 -17.53 -10.99
C PRO A 956 -11.93 -17.86 -10.42
N TRP A 957 -11.84 -18.69 -9.36
CA TRP A 957 -10.59 -19.31 -8.90
C TRP A 957 -10.19 -20.42 -9.88
#